data_AF-A0A9P8K0K4-F1
#
_entry.id   AF-A0A9P8K0K4-F1
#
_cell.length_a   1.000
_cell.length_b   1.000
_cell.length_c   1.000
_cell.angle_alpha   90.00
_cell.angle_beta   90.00
_cell.angle_gamma   90.00
#
_symmetry.space_group_name_H-M   'P 1'
#
loop_
_entity.id
_entity.type
_entity.pdbx_description
1 polymer ?
#
loop_
_entity_poly.entity_id
_entity_poly.type
_entity_poly.pdbx_seq_one_letter_code
_entity_poly.pdbx_strand_id
1 'polypeptide(L)'
;MATLDDLKKVVRSCPVIDNHAHNLLLPSKQDAHDLLTATTEAQGDALQDTKTSLSHIRAVRQLRKLYDLDDDATWDDLMGKRADILRGDFESFLQRCFTGIHTILMDDGLDDTTVYLYDWHDDFVLDKTLRIVRIETLAADILREMYRKGTLPIGPAIHNDDMCAEAWITFLQAFESSIVTEINDPDVAGFKSVICYRTGLDVKVAGDVQVATNGLEAFQSSYLPNCLQNDFRLESKGLNDSLVISTCRLLSAAAKQDSISKPLQFHTGLGDADIDLLRSDPSHLQPLIIAFPDVQIILLHTSYPYMRQAGYLATVYKNVYLDLGEVFPQVSRNGQETILRQCMEITPFSKLLFSTDAHHFGEVYWLALKQFREAFEKILVDYVENDDLTVDQAIQAAKDIYFNNSKRVYNLTTELPEIELDMQPRRTRAQSNREARIMQAPQPLQLAWKEIEPHEKPYDLGTFTKFFEQHSGLKYVYVQWLDYLGTLRARMLPIAAFHRLITSGERIGISRGNTGTLQNDHVTSAVTATGQLYVEPDITTLRLSHSRDPLASATVIGSFCNEDGRRSGCCPRNSLRTLTERFSDDHGITFLAGFEIEVVFLKQNLEGQYSPWTTNHAWGTFTPEQFEVAMPVLAEIADELTKIGIDIQQFHSESGPGQYDTSSRSTNCSSSWTACYASSSPSEQSRLRTACSHLA
;
A
#
# COMPACT_ATOMS: atom_id res chain seq x y z
N MET A 1 1.75 -16.01 49.36
CA MET A 1 1.49 -16.81 48.15
C MET A 1 0.04 -16.59 47.78
N ALA A 2 -0.24 -16.41 46.50
CA ALA A 2 -1.62 -16.29 46.03
C ALA A 2 -2.39 -17.60 46.26
N THR A 3 -3.71 -17.48 46.39
CA THR A 3 -4.66 -18.58 46.63
C THR A 3 -5.48 -18.88 45.35
N LEU A 4 -6.15 -20.04 45.32
CA LEU A 4 -7.09 -20.36 44.22
C LEU A 4 -8.21 -19.31 44.09
N ASP A 5 -8.60 -18.65 45.18
CA ASP A 5 -9.59 -17.57 45.12
C ASP A 5 -9.02 -16.31 44.46
N ASP A 6 -7.73 -16.02 44.65
CA ASP A 6 -7.03 -14.94 43.93
C ASP A 6 -7.00 -15.23 42.43
N LEU A 7 -6.71 -16.48 42.03
CA LEU A 7 -6.76 -16.90 40.62
C LEU A 7 -8.16 -16.70 40.02
N LYS A 8 -9.21 -17.22 40.69
CA LYS A 8 -10.60 -17.07 40.22
C LYS A 8 -10.99 -15.59 40.10
N LYS A 9 -10.58 -14.76 41.07
CA LYS A 9 -10.81 -13.32 41.00
C LYS A 9 -10.17 -12.72 39.76
N VAL A 10 -8.89 -13.00 39.50
CA VAL A 10 -8.17 -12.50 38.32
C VAL A 10 -8.86 -12.95 37.04
N VAL A 11 -9.17 -14.25 36.88
CA VAL A 11 -9.79 -14.76 35.65
C VAL A 11 -11.14 -14.11 35.38
N ARG A 12 -11.93 -13.84 36.42
CA ARG A 12 -13.28 -13.27 36.29
C ARG A 12 -13.32 -11.76 36.08
N SER A 13 -12.25 -11.03 36.38
CA SER A 13 -12.28 -9.56 36.43
C SER A 13 -11.13 -8.85 35.72
N CYS A 14 -10.06 -9.55 35.33
CA CYS A 14 -8.98 -8.96 34.54
C CYS A 14 -9.54 -8.38 33.23
N PRO A 15 -9.32 -7.09 32.95
CA PRO A 15 -9.73 -6.49 31.68
C PRO A 15 -8.99 -7.14 30.51
N VAL A 16 -9.64 -7.14 29.35
CA VAL A 16 -9.11 -7.78 28.13
C VAL A 16 -8.79 -6.74 27.06
N ILE A 17 -7.68 -6.94 26.35
CA ILE A 17 -7.49 -6.36 25.02
C ILE A 17 -8.07 -7.38 24.04
N ASP A 18 -9.22 -7.04 23.48
CA ASP A 18 -9.86 -7.83 22.44
C ASP A 18 -9.12 -7.59 21.12
N ASN A 19 -8.24 -8.54 20.74
CA ASN A 19 -7.30 -8.31 19.65
C ASN A 19 -7.92 -8.46 18.25
N HIS A 20 -9.18 -8.85 18.15
CA HIS A 20 -9.91 -8.96 16.88
C HIS A 20 -11.43 -8.96 17.13
N ALA A 21 -12.12 -7.96 16.58
CA ALA A 21 -13.58 -7.91 16.57
C ALA A 21 -14.06 -7.03 15.40
N HIS A 22 -15.38 -6.91 15.25
CA HIS A 22 -16.03 -6.18 14.17
C HIS A 22 -17.18 -5.29 14.66
N ASN A 23 -17.50 -4.31 13.84
CA ASN A 23 -18.41 -3.24 14.17
C ASN A 23 -19.85 -3.71 14.49
N LEU A 24 -20.53 -2.98 15.36
CA LEU A 24 -21.96 -3.15 15.62
C LEU A 24 -22.83 -2.57 14.51
N LEU A 25 -23.97 -3.22 14.24
CA LEU A 25 -24.96 -2.74 13.29
C LEU A 25 -25.59 -1.41 13.74
N LEU A 26 -25.88 -0.55 12.77
CA LEU A 26 -26.69 0.65 12.98
C LEU A 26 -28.09 0.25 13.48
N PRO A 27 -28.77 1.09 14.29
CA PRO A 27 -30.11 0.79 14.81
C PRO A 27 -31.13 0.53 13.68
N SER A 28 -31.01 1.26 12.57
CA SER A 28 -31.87 1.07 11.39
C SER A 28 -31.57 -0.19 10.57
N LYS A 29 -30.51 -0.92 10.93
CA LYS A 29 -29.99 -2.09 10.21
C LYS A 29 -29.96 -3.35 11.07
N GLN A 30 -30.59 -3.32 12.25
CA GLN A 30 -30.63 -4.45 13.18
C GLN A 30 -31.28 -5.71 12.59
N ASP A 31 -32.17 -5.57 11.59
CA ASP A 31 -32.82 -6.67 10.90
C ASP A 31 -32.03 -7.18 9.66
N ALA A 32 -30.85 -6.60 9.37
CA ALA A 32 -30.01 -7.04 8.26
C ALA A 32 -29.42 -8.44 8.49
N HIS A 33 -29.28 -8.83 9.76
CA HIS A 33 -28.81 -10.15 10.18
C HIS A 33 -29.74 -10.73 11.26
N ASP A 34 -29.88 -12.05 11.27
CA ASP A 34 -30.63 -12.75 12.30
C ASP A 34 -29.73 -12.97 13.53
N LEU A 35 -30.22 -12.70 14.74
CA LEU A 35 -29.48 -12.94 15.99
C LEU A 35 -29.04 -14.41 16.15
N LEU A 36 -29.66 -15.36 15.45
CA LEU A 36 -29.20 -16.76 15.43
C LEU A 36 -27.73 -16.89 15.00
N THR A 37 -27.23 -16.00 14.14
CA THR A 37 -25.81 -16.00 13.70
C THR A 37 -24.85 -15.69 14.83
N ALA A 38 -25.32 -15.17 15.99
CA ALA A 38 -24.49 -14.98 17.17
C ALA A 38 -23.84 -16.26 17.71
N THR A 39 -24.28 -17.44 17.24
CA THR A 39 -23.83 -18.76 17.72
C THR A 39 -23.52 -19.74 16.59
N THR A 40 -23.49 -19.26 15.34
CA THR A 40 -23.20 -20.05 14.15
C THR A 40 -22.70 -19.17 13.01
N GLU A 41 -21.79 -19.68 12.20
CA GLU A 41 -21.48 -19.12 10.88
C GLU A 41 -22.43 -19.64 9.77
N ALA A 42 -23.43 -20.46 10.12
CA ALA A 42 -24.42 -20.95 9.16
C ALA A 42 -25.28 -19.80 8.62
N GLN A 43 -25.58 -19.87 7.33
CA GLN A 43 -26.43 -18.92 6.63
C GLN A 43 -27.54 -19.66 5.85
N GLY A 44 -28.52 -18.91 5.36
CA GLY A 44 -29.62 -19.46 4.55
C GLY A 44 -30.42 -20.54 5.30
N ASP A 45 -30.79 -21.60 4.60
CA ASP A 45 -31.64 -22.67 5.16
C ASP A 45 -30.97 -23.38 6.36
N ALA A 46 -29.64 -23.52 6.34
CA ALA A 46 -28.88 -24.17 7.41
C ALA A 46 -28.96 -23.42 8.76
N LEU A 47 -29.21 -22.10 8.73
CA LEU A 47 -29.34 -21.28 9.94
C LEU A 47 -30.51 -21.74 10.82
N GLN A 48 -31.55 -22.35 10.24
CA GLN A 48 -32.72 -22.79 11.02
C GLN A 48 -32.40 -23.97 11.95
N ASP A 49 -31.43 -24.81 11.58
CA ASP A 49 -31.02 -25.97 12.38
C ASP A 49 -30.25 -25.56 13.65
N THR A 50 -29.69 -24.34 13.67
CA THR A 50 -28.90 -23.79 14.77
C THR A 50 -29.63 -23.81 16.11
N LYS A 51 -30.96 -23.68 16.11
CA LYS A 51 -31.77 -23.72 17.34
C LYS A 51 -31.61 -25.02 18.13
N THR A 52 -31.17 -26.09 17.47
CA THR A 52 -30.96 -27.41 18.07
C THR A 52 -29.52 -27.66 18.52
N SER A 53 -28.58 -26.76 18.20
CA SER A 53 -27.16 -26.94 18.51
C SER A 53 -26.86 -26.71 20.00
N LEU A 54 -25.84 -27.38 20.52
CA LEU A 54 -25.41 -27.20 21.92
C LEU A 54 -24.87 -25.80 22.20
N SER A 55 -24.20 -25.17 21.22
CA SER A 55 -23.73 -23.79 21.31
C SER A 55 -24.90 -22.83 21.52
N HIS A 56 -25.90 -22.92 20.66
CA HIS A 56 -27.08 -22.08 20.72
C HIS A 56 -27.89 -22.30 22.00
N ILE A 57 -28.22 -23.55 22.35
CA ILE A 57 -29.01 -23.86 23.55
C ILE A 57 -28.34 -23.33 24.82
N ARG A 58 -27.00 -23.41 24.91
CA ARG A 58 -26.25 -22.83 26.04
C ARG A 58 -26.28 -21.29 25.99
N ALA A 59 -26.06 -20.69 24.83
CA ALA A 59 -26.05 -19.26 24.66
C ALA A 59 -27.39 -18.64 25.06
N VAL A 60 -28.53 -19.20 24.61
CA VAL A 60 -29.88 -18.73 25.00
C VAL A 60 -30.05 -18.72 26.52
N ARG A 61 -29.63 -19.77 27.22
CA ARG A 61 -29.68 -19.82 28.70
C ARG A 61 -28.86 -18.71 29.34
N GLN A 62 -27.73 -18.33 28.76
CA GLN A 62 -26.91 -17.24 29.27
C GLN A 62 -27.49 -15.88 28.91
N LEU A 63 -27.99 -15.70 27.67
CA LEU A 63 -28.62 -14.47 27.22
C LEU A 63 -29.85 -14.10 28.06
N ARG A 64 -30.64 -15.07 28.55
CA ARG A 64 -31.72 -14.78 29.52
C ARG A 64 -31.24 -13.94 30.70
N LYS A 65 -30.03 -14.19 31.20
CA LYS A 65 -29.43 -13.41 32.29
C LYS A 65 -29.01 -12.00 31.84
N LEU A 66 -28.53 -11.86 30.61
CA LEU A 66 -28.22 -10.55 30.03
C LEU A 66 -29.48 -9.71 29.82
N TYR A 67 -30.59 -10.36 29.49
CA TYR A 67 -31.90 -9.74 29.25
C TYR A 67 -32.80 -9.61 30.50
N ASP A 68 -32.31 -10.07 31.66
CA ASP A 68 -33.06 -10.11 32.92
C ASP A 68 -34.40 -10.86 32.80
N LEU A 69 -34.37 -12.02 32.14
CA LEU A 69 -35.49 -12.94 31.93
C LEU A 69 -35.38 -14.18 32.82
N ASP A 70 -36.54 -14.79 33.11
CA ASP A 70 -36.64 -16.03 33.88
C ASP A 70 -36.00 -17.22 33.15
N ASP A 71 -35.61 -18.25 33.92
CA ASP A 71 -34.89 -19.43 33.41
C ASP A 71 -35.73 -20.29 32.44
N ASP A 72 -37.06 -20.16 32.46
CA ASP A 72 -37.99 -20.85 31.56
C ASP A 72 -38.41 -20.02 30.33
N ALA A 73 -37.97 -18.76 30.23
CA ALA A 73 -38.30 -17.87 29.10
C ALA A 73 -37.88 -18.47 27.75
N THR A 74 -38.77 -18.42 26.76
CA THR A 74 -38.54 -18.98 25.43
C THR A 74 -37.63 -18.09 24.58
N TRP A 75 -37.22 -18.58 23.40
CA TRP A 75 -36.51 -17.74 22.42
C TRP A 75 -37.37 -16.56 21.95
N ASP A 76 -38.68 -16.76 21.82
CA ASP A 76 -39.60 -15.70 21.40
C ASP A 76 -39.73 -14.61 22.48
N ASP A 77 -39.75 -15.00 23.77
CA ASP A 77 -39.72 -14.05 24.89
C ASP A 77 -38.43 -13.21 24.89
N LEU A 78 -37.29 -13.86 24.59
CA LEU A 78 -35.99 -13.20 24.45
C LEU A 78 -36.00 -12.19 23.29
N MET A 79 -36.50 -12.60 22.12
CA MET A 79 -36.60 -11.70 20.96
C MET A 79 -37.57 -10.54 21.21
N GLY A 80 -38.66 -10.77 21.94
CA GLY A 80 -39.57 -9.72 22.39
C GLY A 80 -38.87 -8.70 23.30
N LYS A 81 -38.14 -9.19 24.31
CA LYS A 81 -37.37 -8.34 25.23
C LYS A 81 -36.26 -7.57 24.50
N ARG A 82 -35.57 -8.21 23.56
CA ARG A 82 -34.57 -7.55 22.70
C ARG A 82 -35.19 -6.42 21.90
N ALA A 83 -36.34 -6.66 21.28
CA ALA A 83 -37.06 -5.63 20.52
C ALA A 83 -37.46 -4.42 21.39
N ASP A 84 -37.81 -4.65 22.66
CA ASP A 84 -38.07 -3.57 23.61
C ASP A 84 -36.81 -2.76 23.96
N ILE A 85 -35.68 -3.44 24.19
CA ILE A 85 -34.39 -2.78 24.47
C ILE A 85 -33.94 -1.94 23.27
N LEU A 86 -34.05 -2.45 22.05
CA LEU A 86 -33.70 -1.72 20.83
C LEU A 86 -34.51 -0.43 20.63
N ARG A 87 -35.77 -0.39 21.13
CA ARG A 87 -36.62 0.81 21.09
C ARG A 87 -36.39 1.77 22.25
N GLY A 88 -35.70 1.34 23.30
CA GLY A 88 -35.54 2.07 24.55
C GLY A 88 -34.08 2.17 24.96
N ASP A 89 -33.69 1.35 25.93
CA ASP A 89 -32.44 1.46 26.68
C ASP A 89 -31.24 0.75 26.02
N PHE A 90 -31.03 1.01 24.74
CA PHE A 90 -30.03 0.29 23.94
C PHE A 90 -28.59 0.58 24.37
N GLU A 91 -28.26 1.83 24.70
CA GLU A 91 -26.89 2.20 25.10
C GLU A 91 -26.49 1.55 26.45
N SER A 92 -27.37 1.53 27.45
CA SER A 92 -27.06 0.84 28.72
C SER A 92 -27.00 -0.68 28.56
N PHE A 93 -27.77 -1.26 27.63
CA PHE A 93 -27.61 -2.65 27.24
C PHE A 93 -26.22 -2.91 26.64
N LEU A 94 -25.74 -2.05 25.75
CA LEU A 94 -24.40 -2.18 25.19
C LEU A 94 -23.30 -1.99 26.25
N GLN A 95 -23.45 -1.08 27.21
CA GLN A 95 -22.50 -0.96 28.33
C GLN A 95 -22.34 -2.28 29.09
N ARG A 96 -23.43 -3.00 29.34
CA ARG A 96 -23.39 -4.35 29.95
C ARG A 96 -22.69 -5.36 29.03
N CYS A 97 -22.90 -5.27 27.73
CA CYS A 97 -22.32 -6.20 26.77
C CYS A 97 -20.79 -6.12 26.70
N PHE A 98 -20.23 -4.91 26.82
CA PHE A 98 -18.79 -4.65 26.70
C PHE A 98 -18.05 -4.64 28.05
N THR A 99 -18.76 -4.92 29.16
CA THR A 99 -18.18 -4.87 30.51
C THR A 99 -16.98 -5.82 30.64
N GLY A 100 -15.81 -5.26 30.99
CA GLY A 100 -14.55 -5.99 31.11
C GLY A 100 -13.64 -5.92 29.89
N ILE A 101 -14.05 -5.25 28.81
CA ILE A 101 -13.22 -4.98 27.64
C ILE A 101 -12.48 -3.65 27.83
N HIS A 102 -11.15 -3.70 27.76
CA HIS A 102 -10.30 -2.53 27.90
C HIS A 102 -10.13 -1.77 26.58
N THR A 103 -9.71 -2.50 25.55
CA THR A 103 -9.38 -2.00 24.21
C THR A 103 -9.89 -3.01 23.19
N ILE A 104 -10.39 -2.53 22.06
CA ILE A 104 -10.74 -3.38 20.92
C ILE A 104 -9.81 -3.04 19.76
N LEU A 105 -9.27 -4.07 19.10
CA LEU A 105 -8.60 -3.95 17.82
C LEU A 105 -9.58 -4.40 16.74
N MET A 106 -10.24 -3.43 16.12
CA MET A 106 -11.41 -3.60 15.26
C MET A 106 -10.98 -3.80 13.81
N ASP A 107 -11.27 -4.97 13.23
CA ASP A 107 -11.25 -5.12 11.78
C ASP A 107 -12.49 -4.42 11.21
N ASP A 108 -12.26 -3.21 10.72
CA ASP A 108 -13.26 -2.27 10.22
C ASP A 108 -13.55 -2.43 8.73
N GLY A 109 -13.07 -3.52 8.11
CA GLY A 109 -13.25 -3.81 6.69
C GLY A 109 -14.25 -4.93 6.39
N LEU A 110 -14.98 -5.43 7.39
CA LEU A 110 -16.01 -6.48 7.20
C LEU A 110 -17.28 -5.92 6.53
N ASP A 111 -17.77 -4.79 7.02
CA ASP A 111 -18.93 -4.04 6.50
C ASP A 111 -18.66 -2.55 6.73
N ASP A 112 -18.91 -1.72 5.72
CA ASP A 112 -18.70 -0.27 5.74
C ASP A 112 -20.01 0.53 5.58
N THR A 113 -21.15 -0.14 5.37
CA THR A 113 -22.42 0.50 4.99
C THR A 113 -23.53 0.34 6.02
N THR A 114 -23.52 -0.72 6.82
CA THR A 114 -24.61 -1.02 7.76
C THR A 114 -24.25 -0.90 9.23
N VAL A 115 -23.00 -0.56 9.53
CA VAL A 115 -22.42 -0.57 10.88
C VAL A 115 -21.99 0.82 11.36
N TYR A 116 -21.78 0.95 12.67
CA TYR A 116 -21.10 2.10 13.25
C TYR A 116 -19.61 2.12 12.90
N LEU A 117 -18.98 3.30 12.86
CA LEU A 117 -17.51 3.40 12.75
C LEU A 117 -16.81 2.85 14.00
N TYR A 118 -15.54 2.45 13.86
CA TYR A 118 -14.80 1.79 14.93
C TYR A 118 -14.75 2.65 16.22
N ASP A 119 -14.50 3.96 16.10
CA ASP A 119 -14.34 4.90 17.23
C ASP A 119 -15.64 5.17 18.00
N TRP A 120 -16.80 4.80 17.44
CA TRP A 120 -18.07 4.85 18.16
C TRP A 120 -18.10 3.88 19.37
N HIS A 121 -17.32 2.81 19.32
CA HIS A 121 -17.28 1.78 20.37
C HIS A 121 -16.50 2.24 21.62
N ASP A 122 -15.77 3.36 21.53
CA ASP A 122 -15.00 3.94 22.64
C ASP A 122 -15.89 4.31 23.84
N ASP A 123 -17.18 4.54 23.62
CA ASP A 123 -18.16 4.85 24.67
C ASP A 123 -18.46 3.62 25.58
N PHE A 124 -18.10 2.41 25.15
CA PHE A 124 -18.43 1.16 25.85
C PHE A 124 -17.20 0.40 26.39
N VAL A 125 -15.99 0.84 26.06
CA VAL A 125 -14.73 0.23 26.51
C VAL A 125 -13.98 1.11 27.51
N LEU A 126 -12.96 0.57 28.19
CA LEU A 126 -12.25 1.32 29.24
C LEU A 126 -11.26 2.37 28.70
N ASP A 127 -10.70 2.18 27.51
CA ASP A 127 -9.72 3.10 26.92
C ASP A 127 -10.13 3.61 25.52
N LYS A 128 -9.87 2.82 24.48
CA LYS A 128 -10.19 3.16 23.08
C LYS A 128 -10.20 1.94 22.18
N THR A 129 -10.72 2.13 20.98
CA THR A 129 -10.71 1.21 19.85
C THR A 129 -9.64 1.64 18.85
N LEU A 130 -8.92 0.68 18.28
CA LEU A 130 -7.96 0.90 17.20
C LEU A 130 -8.35 0.06 15.99
N ARG A 131 -7.88 0.45 14.81
CA ARG A 131 -8.21 -0.20 13.54
C ARG A 131 -7.26 -1.35 13.24
N ILE A 132 -7.80 -2.40 12.64
CA ILE A 132 -7.08 -3.46 11.95
C ILE A 132 -7.50 -3.39 10.48
N VAL A 133 -6.58 -2.99 9.60
CA VAL A 133 -6.91 -2.75 8.19
C VAL A 133 -7.00 -4.06 7.42
N ARG A 134 -8.18 -4.38 6.89
CA ARG A 134 -8.40 -5.53 6.01
C ARG A 134 -7.89 -5.25 4.60
N ILE A 135 -6.80 -5.91 4.21
CA ILE A 135 -6.08 -5.59 2.97
C ILE A 135 -6.90 -5.90 1.71
N GLU A 136 -7.77 -6.92 1.73
CA GLU A 136 -8.62 -7.24 0.58
C GLU A 136 -9.73 -6.21 0.38
N THR A 137 -10.29 -5.63 1.45
CA THR A 137 -11.29 -4.57 1.33
C THR A 137 -10.65 -3.29 0.79
N LEU A 138 -9.49 -2.91 1.34
CA LEU A 138 -8.70 -1.79 0.83
C LEU A 138 -8.38 -1.93 -0.67
N ALA A 139 -7.96 -3.13 -1.09
CA ALA A 139 -7.72 -3.42 -2.50
C ALA A 139 -8.98 -3.32 -3.37
N ALA A 140 -10.13 -3.82 -2.89
CA ALA A 140 -11.39 -3.74 -3.60
C ALA A 140 -11.83 -2.28 -3.80
N ASP A 141 -11.66 -1.43 -2.81
CA ASP A 141 -12.03 -0.02 -2.87
C ASP A 141 -11.18 0.77 -3.86
N ILE A 142 -9.88 0.48 -3.93
CA ILE A 142 -9.00 1.05 -4.95
C ILE A 142 -9.49 0.65 -6.35
N LEU A 143 -9.88 -0.61 -6.56
CA LEU A 143 -10.36 -1.09 -7.86
C LEU A 143 -11.72 -0.50 -8.22
N ARG A 144 -12.65 -0.36 -7.26
CA ARG A 144 -13.92 0.37 -7.43
C ARG A 144 -13.67 1.82 -7.85
N GLU A 145 -12.69 2.47 -7.23
CA GLU A 145 -12.36 3.86 -7.53
C GLU A 145 -11.70 4.01 -8.92
N MET A 146 -10.82 3.08 -9.31
CA MET A 146 -10.27 3.03 -10.67
C MET A 146 -11.38 2.82 -11.71
N TYR A 147 -12.37 1.97 -11.41
CA TYR A 147 -13.53 1.79 -12.28
C TYR A 147 -14.35 3.08 -12.41
N ARG A 148 -14.66 3.77 -11.30
CA ARG A 148 -15.37 5.06 -11.32
C ARG A 148 -14.63 6.13 -12.13
N LYS A 149 -13.30 6.13 -12.09
CA LYS A 149 -12.43 7.04 -12.86
C LYS A 149 -12.24 6.62 -14.32
N GLY A 150 -12.72 5.44 -14.73
CA GLY A 150 -12.54 4.91 -16.07
C GLY A 150 -11.11 4.48 -16.39
N THR A 151 -10.28 4.24 -15.36
CA THR A 151 -8.89 3.78 -15.52
C THR A 151 -8.72 2.28 -15.38
N LEU A 152 -9.77 1.56 -14.96
CA LEU A 152 -9.79 0.10 -14.94
C LEU A 152 -10.25 -0.46 -16.31
N PRO A 153 -9.47 -1.30 -16.98
CA PRO A 153 -9.85 -1.88 -18.28
C PRO A 153 -10.97 -2.90 -18.09
N ILE A 154 -12.12 -2.64 -18.71
CA ILE A 154 -13.32 -3.48 -18.64
C ILE A 154 -13.84 -3.76 -20.05
N GLY A 155 -14.52 -4.90 -20.22
CA GLY A 155 -15.14 -5.29 -21.49
C GLY A 155 -14.07 -5.52 -22.57
N PRO A 156 -14.21 -4.97 -23.78
CA PRO A 156 -13.22 -5.17 -24.85
C PRO A 156 -11.80 -4.73 -24.49
N ALA A 157 -11.65 -3.78 -23.55
CA ALA A 157 -10.34 -3.28 -23.11
C ALA A 157 -9.51 -4.33 -22.35
N ILE A 158 -10.14 -5.39 -21.82
CA ILE A 158 -9.44 -6.48 -21.12
C ILE A 158 -8.51 -7.26 -22.07
N HIS A 159 -8.81 -7.25 -23.38
CA HIS A 159 -7.99 -7.88 -24.41
C HIS A 159 -6.82 -7.00 -24.88
N ASN A 160 -6.60 -5.85 -24.24
CA ASN A 160 -5.44 -4.99 -24.49
C ASN A 160 -4.42 -5.19 -23.38
N ASP A 161 -3.38 -5.98 -23.65
CA ASP A 161 -2.33 -6.33 -22.70
C ASP A 161 -1.65 -5.10 -22.09
N ASP A 162 -1.40 -4.04 -22.88
CA ASP A 162 -0.75 -2.83 -22.38
C ASP A 162 -1.65 -2.07 -21.39
N MET A 163 -2.96 -1.98 -21.67
CA MET A 163 -3.92 -1.37 -20.74
C MET A 163 -4.04 -2.16 -19.44
N CYS A 164 -4.05 -3.50 -19.52
CA CYS A 164 -4.07 -4.37 -18.36
C CYS A 164 -2.80 -4.22 -17.51
N ALA A 165 -1.63 -4.14 -18.16
CA ALA A 165 -0.36 -3.91 -17.48
C ALA A 165 -0.29 -2.53 -16.81
N GLU A 166 -0.72 -1.46 -17.48
CA GLU A 166 -0.77 -0.11 -16.92
C GLU A 166 -1.71 -0.03 -15.70
N ALA A 167 -2.91 -0.62 -15.82
CA ALA A 167 -3.86 -0.68 -14.74
C ALA A 167 -3.34 -1.50 -13.55
N TRP A 168 -2.67 -2.63 -13.80
CA TRP A 168 -2.04 -3.43 -12.76
C TRP A 168 -0.97 -2.64 -11.98
N ILE A 169 -0.08 -1.94 -12.69
CA ILE A 169 0.96 -1.11 -12.06
C ILE A 169 0.31 0.00 -11.22
N THR A 170 -0.69 0.68 -11.79
CA THR A 170 -1.41 1.76 -11.10
C THR A 170 -2.11 1.26 -9.85
N PHE A 171 -2.79 0.11 -9.94
CA PHE A 171 -3.45 -0.54 -8.82
C PHE A 171 -2.46 -0.91 -7.72
N LEU A 172 -1.38 -1.61 -8.07
CA LEU A 172 -0.40 -2.09 -7.09
C LEU A 172 0.30 -0.91 -6.40
N GLN A 173 0.65 0.14 -7.13
CA GLN A 173 1.21 1.36 -6.56
C GLN A 173 0.24 2.05 -5.59
N ALA A 174 -1.04 2.15 -5.95
CA ALA A 174 -2.07 2.73 -5.08
C ALA A 174 -2.26 1.88 -3.81
N PHE A 175 -2.26 0.55 -3.94
CA PHE A 175 -2.34 -0.38 -2.82
C PHE A 175 -1.14 -0.25 -1.89
N GLU A 176 0.08 -0.32 -2.41
CA GLU A 176 1.31 -0.21 -1.62
C GLU A 176 1.41 1.16 -0.92
N SER A 177 1.03 2.24 -1.61
CA SER A 177 0.98 3.60 -1.01
C SER A 177 -0.04 3.69 0.12
N SER A 178 -1.19 3.02 -0.03
CA SER A 178 -2.22 2.96 1.01
C SER A 178 -1.72 2.17 2.22
N ILE A 179 -1.09 1.01 2.02
CA ILE A 179 -0.47 0.24 3.12
C ILE A 179 0.57 1.07 3.87
N VAL A 180 1.45 1.79 3.16
CA VAL A 180 2.43 2.69 3.80
C VAL A 180 1.75 3.80 4.61
N THR A 181 0.64 4.34 4.12
CA THR A 181 -0.15 5.35 4.85
C THR A 181 -0.70 4.76 6.15
N GLU A 182 -1.35 3.60 6.09
CA GLU A 182 -1.92 2.91 7.26
C GLU A 182 -0.84 2.42 8.26
N ILE A 183 0.37 2.09 7.78
CA ILE A 183 1.51 1.77 8.66
C ILE A 183 1.85 2.97 9.55
N ASN A 184 1.75 4.20 9.02
CA ASN A 184 2.10 5.42 9.75
C ASN A 184 0.93 6.03 10.54
N ASP A 185 -0.30 5.51 10.36
CA ASP A 185 -1.48 6.01 11.07
C ASP A 185 -1.46 5.56 12.55
N PRO A 186 -1.53 6.48 13.54
CA PRO A 186 -1.58 6.15 14.96
C PRO A 186 -2.87 5.44 15.41
N ASP A 187 -3.95 5.52 14.63
CA ASP A 187 -5.22 4.85 14.91
C ASP A 187 -5.24 3.39 14.39
N VAL A 188 -4.25 2.99 13.59
CA VAL A 188 -4.11 1.62 13.07
C VAL A 188 -3.16 0.82 13.94
N ALA A 189 -3.63 -0.29 14.52
CA ALA A 189 -2.81 -1.21 15.32
C ALA A 189 -2.18 -2.33 14.49
N GLY A 190 -2.76 -2.68 13.34
CA GLY A 190 -2.38 -3.88 12.58
C GLY A 190 -3.13 -4.02 11.27
N PHE A 191 -2.91 -5.14 10.60
CA PHE A 191 -3.54 -5.50 9.33
C PHE A 191 -4.19 -6.88 9.44
N LYS A 192 -5.18 -7.16 8.60
CA LYS A 192 -5.83 -8.47 8.44
C LYS A 192 -5.83 -8.87 6.98
N SER A 193 -5.58 -10.15 6.74
CA SER A 193 -5.89 -10.82 5.48
C SER A 193 -7.01 -11.84 5.68
N VAL A 194 -8.02 -11.77 4.81
CA VAL A 194 -9.08 -12.78 4.67
C VAL A 194 -8.82 -13.72 3.49
N ILE A 195 -7.56 -13.88 3.05
CA ILE A 195 -7.20 -14.75 1.92
C ILE A 195 -7.69 -16.19 2.07
N CYS A 196 -7.88 -16.65 3.31
CA CYS A 196 -8.51 -17.92 3.65
C CYS A 196 -9.90 -18.11 3.01
N TYR A 197 -10.74 -17.07 3.04
CA TYR A 197 -12.05 -17.04 2.39
C TYR A 197 -11.99 -16.87 0.87
N ARG A 198 -10.81 -16.58 0.32
CA ARG A 198 -10.65 -16.24 -1.10
C ARG A 198 -9.96 -17.38 -1.83
N THR A 199 -8.66 -17.47 -1.64
CA THR A 199 -7.79 -18.31 -2.44
C THR A 199 -6.95 -19.24 -1.58
N GLY A 200 -7.32 -19.42 -0.31
CA GLY A 200 -6.65 -20.31 0.63
C GLY A 200 -5.35 -19.74 1.19
N LEU A 201 -4.88 -20.38 2.27
CA LEU A 201 -3.70 -19.97 3.02
C LEU A 201 -2.36 -20.38 2.36
N ASP A 202 -2.38 -21.07 1.22
CA ASP A 202 -1.19 -21.57 0.51
C ASP A 202 -0.50 -20.49 -0.34
N VAL A 203 -0.19 -19.34 0.26
CA VAL A 203 0.44 -18.18 -0.39
C VAL A 203 1.74 -18.57 -1.10
N LYS A 204 1.84 -18.30 -2.40
CA LYS A 204 3.01 -18.64 -3.21
C LYS A 204 4.09 -17.58 -3.07
N VAL A 205 5.02 -17.80 -2.14
CA VAL A 205 6.21 -16.97 -1.99
C VAL A 205 7.17 -17.20 -3.17
N ALA A 206 7.57 -16.12 -3.84
CA ALA A 206 8.54 -16.14 -4.94
C ALA A 206 9.30 -14.81 -5.02
N GLY A 207 10.29 -14.72 -5.92
CA GLY A 207 11.00 -13.46 -6.19
C GLY A 207 10.10 -12.39 -6.82
N ASP A 208 10.49 -11.12 -6.69
CA ASP A 208 9.67 -9.95 -7.05
C ASP A 208 9.10 -10.01 -8.47
N VAL A 209 9.95 -10.35 -9.45
CA VAL A 209 9.54 -10.49 -10.86
C VAL A 209 8.47 -11.56 -11.03
N GLN A 210 8.59 -12.69 -10.32
CA GLN A 210 7.63 -13.79 -10.44
C GLN A 210 6.30 -13.45 -9.79
N VAL A 211 6.34 -12.82 -8.60
CA VAL A 211 5.13 -12.36 -7.91
C VAL A 211 4.40 -11.34 -8.78
N ALA A 212 5.11 -10.34 -9.32
CA ALA A 212 4.52 -9.34 -10.19
C ALA A 212 3.93 -9.94 -11.49
N THR A 213 4.65 -10.89 -12.11
CA THR A 213 4.17 -11.59 -13.31
C THR A 213 2.91 -12.40 -13.03
N ASN A 214 2.91 -13.21 -11.97
CA ASN A 214 1.76 -14.02 -11.58
C ASN A 214 0.55 -13.15 -11.17
N GLY A 215 0.81 -12.03 -10.51
CA GLY A 215 -0.20 -11.04 -10.14
C GLY A 215 -0.86 -10.43 -11.37
N LEU A 216 -0.06 -9.96 -12.33
CA LEU A 216 -0.56 -9.40 -13.60
C LEU A 216 -1.36 -10.43 -14.40
N GLU A 217 -0.84 -11.66 -14.54
CA GLU A 217 -1.51 -12.72 -15.28
C GLU A 217 -2.88 -13.06 -14.66
N ALA A 218 -2.93 -13.18 -13.33
CA ALA A 218 -4.18 -13.43 -12.60
C ALA A 218 -5.13 -12.23 -12.65
N PHE A 219 -4.61 -11.00 -12.56
CA PHE A 219 -5.38 -9.77 -12.68
C PHE A 219 -6.08 -9.71 -14.04
N GLN A 220 -5.35 -9.95 -15.13
CA GLN A 220 -5.87 -9.91 -16.48
C GLN A 220 -6.81 -11.07 -16.80
N SER A 221 -6.39 -12.31 -16.52
CA SER A 221 -7.04 -13.50 -17.05
C SER A 221 -8.19 -13.99 -16.18
N SER A 222 -8.14 -13.73 -14.87
CA SER A 222 -9.10 -14.28 -13.89
C SER A 222 -9.95 -13.19 -13.22
N TYR A 223 -9.33 -12.08 -12.81
CA TYR A 223 -10.01 -11.04 -12.05
C TYR A 223 -10.85 -10.09 -12.94
N LEU A 224 -10.21 -9.38 -13.87
CA LEU A 224 -10.87 -8.37 -14.70
C LEU A 224 -12.15 -8.87 -15.41
N PRO A 225 -12.21 -10.10 -15.97
CA PRO A 225 -13.41 -10.59 -16.65
C PRO A 225 -14.65 -10.64 -15.77
N ASN A 226 -14.49 -10.86 -14.46
CA ASN A 226 -15.59 -11.11 -13.52
C ASN A 226 -15.74 -10.03 -12.43
N CYS A 227 -14.81 -9.07 -12.35
CA CYS A 227 -14.75 -8.12 -11.24
C CYS A 227 -16.06 -7.34 -11.03
N LEU A 228 -16.76 -6.90 -12.09
CA LEU A 228 -18.04 -6.20 -11.94
C LEU A 228 -19.18 -7.13 -11.49
N GLN A 229 -19.18 -8.38 -11.95
CA GLN A 229 -20.20 -9.35 -11.56
C GLN A 229 -20.05 -9.73 -10.08
N ASN A 230 -18.81 -9.78 -9.59
CA ASN A 230 -18.48 -10.20 -8.23
C ASN A 230 -18.28 -9.00 -7.28
N ASP A 231 -18.80 -7.81 -7.63
CA ASP A 231 -18.65 -6.56 -6.86
C ASP A 231 -17.22 -6.33 -6.35
N PHE A 232 -16.25 -6.43 -7.25
CA PHE A 232 -14.83 -6.23 -7.03
C PHE A 232 -14.17 -7.17 -6.03
N ARG A 233 -14.86 -8.21 -5.57
CA ARG A 233 -14.33 -9.25 -4.69
C ARG A 233 -13.06 -9.87 -5.27
N LEU A 234 -11.98 -9.83 -4.49
CA LEU A 234 -10.68 -10.41 -4.88
C LEU A 234 -10.62 -11.89 -4.53
N GLU A 235 -10.64 -12.73 -5.55
CA GLU A 235 -10.62 -14.20 -5.43
C GLU A 235 -9.80 -14.87 -6.55
N SER A 236 -8.68 -14.22 -6.91
CA SER A 236 -7.75 -14.71 -7.93
C SER A 236 -6.38 -14.97 -7.31
N LYS A 237 -5.91 -16.23 -7.28
CA LYS A 237 -4.75 -16.65 -6.47
C LYS A 237 -3.51 -15.77 -6.64
N GLY A 238 -3.07 -15.54 -7.88
CA GLY A 238 -1.89 -14.70 -8.14
C GLY A 238 -2.05 -13.26 -7.67
N LEU A 239 -3.27 -12.71 -7.78
CA LEU A 239 -3.64 -11.38 -7.30
C LEU A 239 -3.60 -11.32 -5.77
N ASN A 240 -4.37 -12.18 -5.08
CA ASN A 240 -4.42 -12.21 -3.62
C ASN A 240 -3.05 -12.48 -2.99
N ASP A 241 -2.27 -13.41 -3.55
CA ASP A 241 -0.90 -13.68 -3.09
C ASP A 241 0.00 -12.45 -3.22
N SER A 242 -0.10 -11.72 -4.33
CA SER A 242 0.68 -10.50 -4.54
C SER A 242 0.38 -9.44 -3.47
N LEU A 243 -0.88 -9.28 -3.08
CA LEU A 243 -1.27 -8.33 -2.03
C LEU A 243 -0.71 -8.70 -0.66
N VAL A 244 -0.79 -9.99 -0.28
CA VAL A 244 -0.22 -10.48 0.98
C VAL A 244 1.30 -10.30 0.97
N ILE A 245 1.97 -10.67 -0.12
CA ILE A 245 3.43 -10.54 -0.24
C ILE A 245 3.87 -9.07 -0.20
N SER A 246 3.21 -8.16 -0.94
CA SER A 246 3.52 -6.72 -0.89
C SER A 246 3.29 -6.15 0.51
N THR A 247 2.19 -6.52 1.19
CA THR A 247 1.95 -6.11 2.58
C THR A 247 3.07 -6.58 3.51
N CYS A 248 3.45 -7.86 3.44
CA CYS A 248 4.54 -8.40 4.26
C CYS A 248 5.89 -7.72 3.98
N ARG A 249 6.20 -7.38 2.73
CA ARG A 249 7.42 -6.64 2.37
C ARG A 249 7.44 -5.26 3.01
N LEU A 250 6.34 -4.52 2.95
CA LEU A 250 6.22 -3.18 3.52
C LEU A 250 6.30 -3.21 5.06
N LEU A 251 5.63 -4.17 5.69
CA LEU A 251 5.73 -4.41 7.13
C LEU A 251 7.15 -4.79 7.55
N SER A 252 7.83 -5.68 6.83
CA SER A 252 9.23 -6.04 7.09
C SER A 252 10.17 -4.83 6.92
N ALA A 253 9.92 -3.96 5.93
CA ALA A 253 10.69 -2.73 5.75
C ALA A 253 10.49 -1.76 6.92
N ALA A 254 9.25 -1.57 7.37
CA ALA A 254 8.93 -0.73 8.54
C ALA A 254 9.55 -1.29 9.83
N ALA A 255 9.53 -2.62 10.03
CA ALA A 255 10.15 -3.29 11.18
C ALA A 255 11.65 -2.94 11.32
N LYS A 256 12.35 -2.83 10.20
CA LYS A 256 13.80 -2.54 10.15
C LYS A 256 14.12 -1.09 10.47
N GLN A 257 13.16 -0.17 10.32
CA GLN A 257 13.33 1.24 10.64
C GLN A 257 13.07 1.51 12.13
N ASP A 258 11.94 1.01 12.67
CA ASP A 258 11.46 1.39 14.01
C ASP A 258 11.54 0.26 15.07
N SER A 259 12.18 -0.86 14.74
CA SER A 259 12.38 -2.06 15.59
C SER A 259 11.12 -2.88 15.95
N ILE A 260 9.91 -2.38 15.70
CA ILE A 260 8.64 -3.12 15.87
C ILE A 260 7.69 -2.80 14.71
N SER A 261 7.30 -3.83 13.93
CA SER A 261 6.27 -3.70 12.89
C SER A 261 4.88 -3.99 13.44
N LYS A 262 3.88 -3.28 12.90
CA LYS A 262 2.48 -3.67 13.07
C LYS A 262 2.26 -5.11 12.59
N PRO A 263 1.48 -5.95 13.32
CA PRO A 263 1.24 -7.33 12.96
C PRO A 263 0.28 -7.49 11.77
N LEU A 264 0.34 -8.66 11.13
CA LEU A 264 -0.61 -9.12 10.13
C LEU A 264 -1.37 -10.34 10.65
N GLN A 265 -2.68 -10.18 10.78
CA GLN A 265 -3.60 -11.23 11.19
C GLN A 265 -4.08 -12.02 9.97
N PHE A 266 -4.25 -13.32 10.12
CA PHE A 266 -4.86 -14.18 9.11
C PHE A 266 -6.09 -14.86 9.69
N HIS A 267 -7.20 -14.81 8.95
CA HIS A 267 -8.31 -15.72 9.18
C HIS A 267 -7.83 -17.16 8.98
N THR A 268 -8.16 -18.09 9.88
CA THR A 268 -7.78 -19.50 9.76
C THR A 268 -8.85 -20.41 10.34
N GLY A 269 -9.05 -21.59 9.75
CA GLY A 269 -10.01 -22.58 10.25
C GLY A 269 -11.47 -22.24 9.97
N LEU A 270 -12.27 -22.11 11.03
CA LEU A 270 -13.72 -22.03 11.02
C LEU A 270 -14.20 -20.79 10.24
N GLY A 271 -15.37 -20.89 9.63
CA GLY A 271 -15.99 -19.83 8.86
C GLY A 271 -17.34 -20.27 8.28
N ASP A 272 -17.97 -19.39 7.52
CA ASP A 272 -19.24 -19.68 6.83
C ASP A 272 -19.06 -20.59 5.61
N ALA A 273 -20.14 -20.81 4.85
CA ALA A 273 -20.13 -21.70 3.68
C ALA A 273 -19.33 -21.16 2.47
N ASP A 274 -18.87 -19.91 2.49
CA ASP A 274 -17.96 -19.33 1.49
C ASP A 274 -16.52 -19.85 1.65
N ILE A 275 -16.17 -20.38 2.84
CA ILE A 275 -14.84 -20.90 3.12
C ILE A 275 -14.61 -22.30 2.53
N ASP A 276 -13.41 -22.53 1.99
CA ASP A 276 -12.92 -23.89 1.72
C ASP A 276 -12.14 -24.38 2.93
N LEU A 277 -12.77 -25.25 3.72
CA LEU A 277 -12.16 -25.83 4.92
C LEU A 277 -10.79 -26.46 4.63
N LEU A 278 -10.60 -27.16 3.49
CA LEU A 278 -9.33 -27.80 3.15
C LEU A 278 -8.20 -26.79 2.98
N ARG A 279 -8.53 -25.55 2.59
CA ARG A 279 -7.56 -24.48 2.32
C ARG A 279 -7.39 -23.52 3.48
N SER A 280 -8.07 -23.79 4.60
CA SER A 280 -8.06 -22.99 5.82
C SER A 280 -7.06 -23.48 6.89
N ASP A 281 -6.32 -24.56 6.62
CA ASP A 281 -5.28 -25.07 7.52
C ASP A 281 -4.08 -24.08 7.59
N PRO A 282 -3.74 -23.56 8.78
CA PRO A 282 -2.67 -22.58 8.96
C PRO A 282 -1.27 -23.10 8.61
N SER A 283 -1.06 -24.42 8.56
CA SER A 283 0.23 -25.01 8.15
C SER A 283 0.64 -24.59 6.73
N HIS A 284 -0.31 -24.23 5.87
CA HIS A 284 -0.04 -23.69 4.54
C HIS A 284 0.71 -22.35 4.55
N LEU A 285 0.64 -21.57 5.63
CA LEU A 285 1.37 -20.32 5.78
C LEU A 285 2.86 -20.50 6.10
N GLN A 286 3.32 -21.73 6.37
CA GLN A 286 4.70 -21.99 6.79
C GLN A 286 5.76 -21.38 5.85
N PRO A 287 5.65 -21.45 4.51
CA PRO A 287 6.59 -20.79 3.60
C PRO A 287 6.59 -19.25 3.76
N LEU A 288 5.43 -18.64 3.97
CA LEU A 288 5.30 -17.20 4.20
C LEU A 288 5.94 -16.78 5.52
N ILE A 289 5.67 -17.53 6.59
CA ILE A 289 6.23 -17.29 7.93
C ILE A 289 7.76 -17.29 7.88
N ILE A 290 8.36 -18.26 7.17
CA ILE A 290 9.82 -18.37 7.01
C ILE A 290 10.38 -17.20 6.20
N ALA A 291 9.67 -16.76 5.16
CA ALA A 291 10.12 -15.70 4.27
C ALA A 291 10.10 -14.30 4.92
N PHE A 292 9.22 -14.08 5.91
CA PHE A 292 9.02 -12.78 6.57
C PHE A 292 9.19 -12.86 8.10
N PRO A 293 10.40 -13.16 8.61
CA PRO A 293 10.64 -13.36 10.05
C PRO A 293 10.46 -12.08 10.89
N ASP A 294 10.49 -10.90 10.26
CA ASP A 294 10.30 -9.61 10.91
C ASP A 294 8.81 -9.26 11.12
N VAL A 295 7.92 -9.88 10.34
CA VAL A 295 6.47 -9.61 10.40
C VAL A 295 5.83 -10.49 11.46
N GLN A 296 5.18 -9.87 12.45
CA GLN A 296 4.43 -10.61 13.46
C GLN A 296 3.12 -11.12 12.83
N ILE A 297 2.94 -12.44 12.80
CA ILE A 297 1.79 -13.14 12.19
C ILE A 297 0.87 -13.65 13.30
N ILE A 298 -0.40 -13.30 13.21
CA ILE A 298 -1.43 -13.74 14.17
C ILE A 298 -2.38 -14.70 13.46
N LEU A 299 -2.47 -15.93 13.96
CA LEU A 299 -3.41 -16.94 13.48
C LEU A 299 -4.71 -16.80 14.28
N LEU A 300 -5.77 -16.33 13.63
CA LEU A 300 -7.03 -16.02 14.28
C LEU A 300 -7.95 -17.24 14.43
N HIS A 301 -8.94 -17.09 15.30
CA HIS A 301 -10.09 -17.97 15.44
C HIS A 301 -9.75 -19.35 16.01
N THR A 302 -8.72 -19.43 16.86
CA THR A 302 -8.10 -20.68 17.34
C THR A 302 -7.58 -21.60 16.24
N SER A 303 -7.67 -21.16 14.97
CA SER A 303 -7.58 -21.99 13.78
C SER A 303 -8.49 -23.23 13.80
N TYR A 304 -9.62 -23.26 14.50
CA TYR A 304 -10.45 -24.47 14.64
C TYR A 304 -10.82 -25.05 13.25
N PRO A 305 -10.63 -26.34 12.95
CA PRO A 305 -10.23 -27.45 13.83
C PRO A 305 -8.71 -27.77 13.83
N TYR A 306 -7.87 -26.85 13.38
CA TYR A 306 -6.41 -26.96 13.20
C TYR A 306 -5.59 -26.32 14.33
N MET A 307 -6.18 -26.16 15.51
CA MET A 307 -5.56 -25.52 16.68
C MET A 307 -4.19 -26.10 17.06
N ARG A 308 -3.96 -27.41 16.83
CA ARG A 308 -2.66 -28.05 17.07
C ARG A 308 -1.59 -27.65 16.06
N GLN A 309 -1.95 -27.55 14.78
CA GLN A 309 -1.07 -27.05 13.72
C GLN A 309 -0.69 -25.59 14.03
N ALA A 310 -1.67 -24.77 14.38
CA ALA A 310 -1.46 -23.38 14.75
C ALA A 310 -0.55 -23.24 15.98
N GLY A 311 -0.79 -24.05 17.01
CA GLY A 311 0.06 -24.09 18.20
C GLY A 311 1.49 -24.51 17.88
N TYR A 312 1.69 -25.51 17.03
CA TYR A 312 3.02 -25.92 16.57
C TYR A 312 3.77 -24.77 15.90
N LEU A 313 3.12 -24.05 14.97
CA LEU A 313 3.72 -22.90 14.30
C LEU A 313 4.11 -21.80 15.30
N ALA A 314 3.21 -21.47 16.24
CA ALA A 314 3.48 -20.50 17.28
C ALA A 314 4.62 -20.93 18.21
N THR A 315 4.78 -22.22 18.49
CA THR A 315 5.89 -22.74 19.30
C THR A 315 7.23 -22.57 18.58
N VAL A 316 7.32 -22.93 17.29
CA VAL A 316 8.61 -23.04 16.60
C VAL A 316 9.06 -21.77 15.87
N TYR A 317 8.14 -20.86 15.52
CA TYR A 317 8.45 -19.61 14.82
C TYR A 317 8.32 -18.41 15.74
N LYS A 318 9.41 -17.63 15.90
CA LYS A 318 9.46 -16.47 16.81
C LYS A 318 8.34 -15.45 16.56
N ASN A 319 8.00 -15.25 15.30
CA ASN A 319 7.08 -14.22 14.83
C ASN A 319 5.62 -14.69 14.69
N VAL A 320 5.27 -15.89 15.16
CA VAL A 320 3.88 -16.42 15.07
C VAL A 320 3.21 -16.43 16.45
N TYR A 321 1.95 -16.00 16.49
CA TYR A 321 1.06 -15.98 17.64
C TYR A 321 -0.26 -16.67 17.30
N LEU A 322 -0.94 -17.20 18.32
CA LEU A 322 -2.22 -17.87 18.20
C LEU A 322 -3.27 -17.12 19.02
N ASP A 323 -4.31 -16.65 18.35
CA ASP A 323 -5.50 -16.12 18.99
C ASP A 323 -6.46 -17.25 19.42
N LEU A 324 -7.28 -16.95 20.44
CA LEU A 324 -8.20 -17.89 21.08
C LEU A 324 -9.69 -17.53 20.89
N GLY A 325 -10.02 -16.66 19.93
CA GLY A 325 -11.38 -16.17 19.68
C GLY A 325 -12.25 -17.03 18.76
N GLU A 326 -13.37 -16.46 18.31
CA GLU A 326 -14.44 -17.03 17.46
C GLU A 326 -15.19 -18.22 18.06
N VAL A 327 -14.51 -19.24 18.59
CA VAL A 327 -15.15 -20.48 19.09
C VAL A 327 -16.08 -20.25 20.29
N PHE A 328 -16.05 -19.04 20.85
CA PHE A 328 -16.94 -18.54 21.89
C PHE A 328 -17.91 -17.53 21.26
N PRO A 329 -19.21 -17.83 21.04
CA PRO A 329 -19.96 -18.99 21.55
C PRO A 329 -20.20 -20.10 20.52
N GLN A 330 -19.46 -20.15 19.42
CA GLN A 330 -19.72 -21.03 18.26
C GLN A 330 -19.73 -22.54 18.57
N VAL A 331 -18.98 -22.99 19.59
CA VAL A 331 -18.90 -24.43 19.92
C VAL A 331 -19.43 -24.76 21.33
N SER A 332 -19.68 -26.04 21.60
CA SER A 332 -20.17 -26.51 22.90
C SER A 332 -19.18 -26.21 24.05
N ARG A 333 -19.65 -26.18 25.31
CA ARG A 333 -18.78 -25.99 26.49
C ARG A 333 -17.59 -26.96 26.50
N ASN A 334 -17.84 -28.24 26.26
CA ASN A 334 -16.76 -29.24 26.24
C ASN A 334 -15.82 -29.05 25.03
N GLY A 335 -16.36 -28.61 23.90
CA GLY A 335 -15.56 -28.20 22.74
C GLY A 335 -14.61 -27.05 23.10
N GLN A 336 -15.12 -25.99 23.73
CA GLN A 336 -14.32 -24.85 24.18
C GLN A 336 -13.19 -25.28 25.13
N GLU A 337 -13.51 -26.08 26.14
CA GLU A 337 -12.52 -26.60 27.09
C GLU A 337 -11.44 -27.45 26.38
N THR A 338 -11.83 -28.28 25.42
CA THR A 338 -10.91 -29.13 24.66
C THR A 338 -10.01 -28.32 23.74
N ILE A 339 -10.58 -27.35 23.01
CA ILE A 339 -9.85 -26.46 22.10
C ILE A 339 -8.79 -25.68 22.87
N LEU A 340 -9.18 -25.04 23.99
CA LEU A 340 -8.23 -24.29 24.82
C LEU A 340 -7.08 -25.18 25.31
N ARG A 341 -7.35 -26.40 25.78
CA ARG A 341 -6.30 -27.34 26.17
C ARG A 341 -5.38 -27.72 25.02
N GLN A 342 -5.90 -27.88 23.80
CA GLN A 342 -5.11 -28.16 22.61
C GLN A 342 -4.27 -26.94 22.18
N CYS A 343 -4.81 -25.72 22.25
CA CYS A 343 -4.03 -24.51 22.02
C CYS A 343 -2.88 -24.39 23.02
N MET A 344 -3.12 -24.70 24.30
CA MET A 344 -2.11 -24.64 25.37
C MET A 344 -1.20 -25.88 25.46
N GLU A 345 -1.42 -26.91 24.63
CA GLU A 345 -0.71 -28.20 24.70
C GLU A 345 0.80 -28.02 24.49
N ILE A 346 1.19 -27.17 23.54
CA ILE A 346 2.60 -26.88 23.22
C ILE A 346 2.88 -25.39 23.03
N THR A 347 1.86 -24.54 22.92
CA THR A 347 2.04 -23.11 22.65
C THR A 347 2.46 -22.39 23.93
N PRO A 348 3.55 -21.60 23.91
CA PRO A 348 3.91 -20.78 25.05
C PRO A 348 2.80 -19.79 25.40
N PHE A 349 2.47 -19.64 26.70
CA PHE A 349 1.47 -18.66 27.16
C PHE A 349 1.75 -17.24 26.68
N SER A 350 3.00 -16.88 26.43
CA SER A 350 3.42 -15.56 25.91
C SER A 350 3.04 -15.29 24.45
N LYS A 351 2.47 -16.29 23.76
CA LYS A 351 2.05 -16.24 22.35
C LYS A 351 0.56 -16.50 22.12
N LEU A 352 -0.19 -16.62 23.21
CA LEU A 352 -1.63 -16.81 23.19
C LEU A 352 -2.32 -15.46 23.40
N LEU A 353 -3.28 -15.14 22.54
CA LEU A 353 -4.03 -13.89 22.55
C LEU A 353 -5.53 -14.17 22.76
N PHE A 354 -6.24 -13.19 23.32
CA PHE A 354 -7.69 -13.24 23.44
C PHE A 354 -8.34 -12.31 22.41
N SER A 355 -9.32 -12.84 21.69
CA SER A 355 -10.29 -12.03 20.96
C SER A 355 -11.70 -12.58 21.12
N THR A 356 -12.70 -11.74 20.83
CA THR A 356 -14.09 -12.18 20.76
C THR A 356 -14.48 -12.62 19.37
N ASP A 357 -13.88 -12.02 18.33
CA ASP A 357 -14.36 -12.09 16.94
C ASP A 357 -15.83 -11.67 16.80
N ALA A 358 -16.32 -10.90 17.76
CA ALA A 358 -17.70 -10.48 17.79
C ALA A 358 -18.00 -9.53 16.65
N HIS A 359 -19.13 -9.74 15.98
CA HIS A 359 -19.59 -8.89 14.90
C HIS A 359 -21.09 -8.60 15.05
N HIS A 360 -21.51 -7.42 14.57
CA HIS A 360 -22.92 -6.98 14.44
C HIS A 360 -23.69 -6.72 15.74
N PHE A 361 -23.61 -7.61 16.73
CA PHE A 361 -24.45 -7.60 17.93
C PHE A 361 -23.62 -7.55 19.23
N GLY A 362 -24.01 -6.70 20.17
CA GLY A 362 -23.35 -6.59 21.48
C GLY A 362 -23.40 -7.89 22.29
N GLU A 363 -24.45 -8.68 22.07
CA GLU A 363 -24.63 -10.01 22.66
C GLU A 363 -23.46 -10.95 22.39
N VAL A 364 -22.82 -10.85 21.22
CA VAL A 364 -21.70 -11.72 20.83
C VAL A 364 -20.47 -11.39 21.67
N TYR A 365 -20.15 -10.10 21.85
CA TYR A 365 -19.07 -9.66 22.75
C TYR A 365 -19.27 -10.20 24.17
N TRP A 366 -20.49 -10.07 24.69
CA TRP A 366 -20.83 -10.52 26.03
C TRP A 366 -20.71 -12.04 26.17
N LEU A 367 -21.27 -12.80 25.22
CA LEU A 367 -21.23 -14.25 25.22
C LEU A 367 -19.79 -14.76 25.09
N ALA A 368 -19.00 -14.20 24.18
CA ALA A 368 -17.63 -14.60 23.94
C ALA A 368 -16.78 -14.46 25.21
N LEU A 369 -16.74 -13.26 25.81
CA LEU A 369 -15.96 -12.99 27.02
C LEU A 369 -16.47 -13.82 28.20
N LYS A 370 -17.79 -13.94 28.37
CA LYS A 370 -18.39 -14.74 29.45
C LYS A 370 -18.01 -16.21 29.34
N GLN A 371 -18.14 -16.80 28.15
CA GLN A 371 -17.87 -18.22 27.95
C GLN A 371 -16.38 -18.53 28.01
N PHE A 372 -15.53 -17.64 27.48
CA PHE A 372 -14.08 -17.75 27.63
C PHE A 372 -13.68 -17.76 29.10
N ARG A 373 -14.14 -16.77 29.90
CA ARG A 373 -13.85 -16.71 31.34
C ARG A 373 -14.27 -17.98 32.08
N GLU A 374 -15.46 -18.51 31.79
CA GLU A 374 -15.95 -19.76 32.40
C GLU A 374 -15.06 -20.97 32.06
N ALA A 375 -14.67 -21.13 30.78
CA ALA A 375 -13.85 -22.25 30.35
C ALA A 375 -12.40 -22.12 30.85
N PHE A 376 -11.84 -20.93 30.75
CA PHE A 376 -10.46 -20.65 31.14
C PHE A 376 -10.24 -20.74 32.64
N GLU A 377 -11.20 -20.31 33.46
CA GLU A 377 -11.17 -20.50 34.92
C GLU A 377 -11.09 -22.00 35.26
N LYS A 378 -11.97 -22.81 34.65
CA LYS A 378 -11.98 -24.26 34.88
C LYS A 378 -10.63 -24.88 34.54
N ILE A 379 -10.05 -24.52 33.39
CA ILE A 379 -8.79 -25.11 32.92
C ILE A 379 -7.62 -24.69 33.82
N LEU A 380 -7.49 -23.41 34.16
CA LEU A 380 -6.39 -22.94 35.01
C LEU A 380 -6.49 -23.50 36.43
N VAL A 381 -7.71 -23.63 36.99
CA VAL A 381 -7.92 -24.31 38.28
C VAL A 381 -7.48 -25.77 38.18
N ASP A 382 -7.88 -26.49 37.12
CA ASP A 382 -7.46 -27.88 36.93
C ASP A 382 -5.94 -28.01 36.85
N TYR A 383 -5.25 -27.14 36.12
CA TYR A 383 -3.79 -27.18 36.02
C TYR A 383 -3.11 -26.87 37.36
N VAL A 384 -3.69 -26.01 38.19
CA VAL A 384 -3.16 -25.78 39.55
C VAL A 384 -3.42 -26.99 40.47
N GLU A 385 -4.62 -27.56 40.42
CA GLU A 385 -4.99 -28.71 41.26
C GLU A 385 -4.23 -29.99 40.90
N ASN A 386 -3.75 -30.11 39.66
CA ASN A 386 -2.92 -31.23 39.19
C ASN A 386 -1.41 -30.94 39.25
N ASP A 387 -0.99 -29.84 39.88
CA ASP A 387 0.42 -29.42 40.01
C ASP A 387 1.14 -29.15 38.66
N ASP A 388 0.40 -28.91 37.58
CA ASP A 388 0.96 -28.48 36.29
C ASP A 388 1.41 -27.01 36.33
N LEU A 389 0.74 -26.19 37.14
CA LEU A 389 1.05 -24.77 37.36
C LEU A 389 0.95 -24.41 38.85
N THR A 390 1.79 -23.48 39.31
CA THR A 390 1.52 -22.79 40.58
C THR A 390 0.40 -21.76 40.40
N VAL A 391 -0.23 -21.35 41.50
CA VAL A 391 -1.25 -20.28 41.48
C VAL A 391 -0.70 -19.00 40.85
N ASP A 392 0.53 -18.60 41.22
CA ASP A 392 1.16 -17.39 40.70
C ASP A 392 1.42 -17.49 39.19
N GLN A 393 1.83 -18.67 38.69
CA GLN A 393 1.99 -18.92 37.25
C GLN A 393 0.65 -18.85 36.50
N ALA A 394 -0.42 -19.44 37.05
CA ALA A 394 -1.75 -19.39 36.45
C ALA A 394 -2.31 -17.96 36.41
N ILE A 395 -2.09 -17.17 37.47
CA ILE A 395 -2.46 -15.74 37.50
C ILE A 395 -1.71 -14.97 36.42
N GLN A 396 -0.40 -15.22 36.27
CA GLN A 396 0.39 -14.55 35.25
C GLN A 396 -0.06 -14.93 33.83
N ALA A 397 -0.29 -16.23 33.58
CA ALA A 397 -0.81 -16.71 32.30
C ALA A 397 -2.16 -16.05 31.94
N ALA A 398 -3.05 -15.88 32.92
CA ALA A 398 -4.32 -15.20 32.70
C ALA A 398 -4.14 -13.73 32.30
N LYS A 399 -3.28 -12.98 33.00
CA LYS A 399 -2.97 -11.58 32.66
C LYS A 399 -2.30 -11.45 31.30
N ASP A 400 -1.44 -12.39 30.96
CA ASP A 400 -0.71 -12.39 29.69
C ASP A 400 -1.65 -12.62 28.50
N ILE A 401 -2.51 -13.63 28.59
CA ILE A 401 -3.48 -13.97 27.54
C ILE A 401 -4.53 -12.87 27.37
N TYR A 402 -5.05 -12.33 28.47
CA TYR A 402 -6.06 -11.28 28.40
C TYR A 402 -5.52 -9.95 27.92
N PHE A 403 -4.25 -9.63 28.20
CA PHE A 403 -3.78 -8.25 28.08
C PHE A 403 -2.34 -8.14 27.59
N ASN A 404 -1.36 -8.66 28.35
CA ASN A 404 0.04 -8.27 28.16
C ASN A 404 0.61 -8.72 26.81
N ASN A 405 0.16 -9.87 26.30
CA ASN A 405 0.64 -10.36 25.00
C ASN A 405 0.15 -9.48 23.85
N SER A 406 -1.15 -9.13 23.83
CA SER A 406 -1.71 -8.18 22.86
C SER A 406 -1.04 -6.81 22.97
N LYS A 407 -0.88 -6.28 24.19
CA LYS A 407 -0.13 -5.04 24.42
C LYS A 407 1.25 -5.08 23.77
N ARG A 408 2.01 -6.16 23.98
CA ARG A 408 3.38 -6.31 23.46
C ARG A 408 3.41 -6.45 21.94
N VAL A 409 2.60 -7.33 21.35
CA VAL A 409 2.68 -7.65 19.92
C VAL A 409 2.11 -6.53 19.03
N TYR A 410 1.12 -5.78 19.51
CA TYR A 410 0.56 -4.61 18.82
C TYR A 410 1.22 -3.28 19.24
N ASN A 411 2.28 -3.33 20.07
CA ASN A 411 3.00 -2.15 20.57
C ASN A 411 2.10 -1.07 21.19
N LEU A 412 1.13 -1.49 22.01
CA LEU A 412 0.18 -0.58 22.64
C LEU A 412 0.78 0.12 23.85
N THR A 413 0.51 1.41 23.99
CA THR A 413 1.00 2.24 25.11
C THR A 413 0.16 2.11 26.39
N THR A 414 -0.85 1.24 26.39
CA THR A 414 -1.76 1.07 27.53
C THR A 414 -1.14 0.23 28.64
N GLU A 415 -1.59 0.42 29.88
CA GLU A 415 -1.19 -0.36 31.04
C GLU A 415 -2.36 -1.17 31.60
N LEU A 416 -2.08 -2.37 32.10
CA LEU A 416 -3.09 -3.19 32.76
C LEU A 416 -3.53 -2.46 34.04
N PRO A 417 -4.79 -2.06 34.17
CA PRO A 417 -5.27 -1.34 35.34
C PRO A 417 -5.31 -2.26 36.57
N GLU A 418 -5.37 -1.67 37.76
CA GLU A 418 -5.61 -2.44 38.98
C GLU A 418 -6.97 -3.16 38.90
N ILE A 419 -6.97 -4.44 39.29
CA ILE A 419 -8.13 -5.31 39.15
C ILE A 419 -9.17 -4.95 40.23
N GLU A 420 -10.12 -4.10 39.85
CA GLU A 420 -11.30 -3.74 40.64
C GLU A 420 -12.53 -4.54 40.18
N LEU A 421 -13.42 -4.85 41.12
CA LEU A 421 -14.73 -5.40 40.80
C LEU A 421 -15.59 -4.25 40.25
N ASP A 422 -16.13 -4.42 39.04
CA ASP A 422 -17.03 -3.45 38.38
C ASP A 422 -16.34 -2.21 37.78
N MET A 423 -15.34 -2.43 36.92
CA MET A 423 -14.76 -1.36 36.11
C MET A 423 -15.75 -0.91 35.03
N GLN A 424 -16.34 0.28 35.25
CA GLN A 424 -17.18 0.97 34.27
C GLN A 424 -16.32 1.87 33.35
N PRO A 425 -16.72 2.09 32.09
CA PRO A 425 -16.09 3.09 31.23
C PRO A 425 -16.02 4.44 31.94
N ARG A 426 -14.81 4.99 32.10
CA ARG A 426 -14.61 6.27 32.83
C ARG A 426 -14.93 7.49 31.98
N ARG A 427 -15.10 7.34 30.67
CA ARG A 427 -15.31 8.47 29.74
C ARG A 427 -16.79 8.78 29.57
N THR A 428 -17.17 9.98 30.00
CA THR A 428 -18.39 10.64 29.53
C THR A 428 -18.00 11.57 28.38
N ARG A 429 -18.38 11.17 27.16
CA ARG A 429 -18.48 11.95 25.92
C ARG A 429 -17.54 13.17 25.83
N ALA A 430 -16.28 12.94 25.47
CA ALA A 430 -15.59 13.97 24.68
C ALA A 430 -16.35 14.04 23.33
N GLN A 431 -16.65 15.24 22.84
CA GLN A 431 -17.07 15.44 21.44
C GLN A 431 -15.90 15.03 20.52
N SER A 432 -15.58 13.75 20.42
CA SER A 432 -14.62 13.24 19.44
C SER A 432 -15.33 13.22 18.10
N ASN A 433 -15.12 14.28 17.32
CA ASN A 433 -15.14 14.31 15.84
C ASN A 433 -16.27 13.57 15.09
N ARG A 434 -17.41 13.32 15.72
CA ARG A 434 -18.54 12.58 15.14
C ARG A 434 -19.09 13.26 13.88
N GLU A 435 -19.03 14.58 13.85
CA GLU A 435 -19.45 15.41 12.70
C GLU A 435 -18.30 15.70 11.73
N ALA A 436 -17.05 15.65 12.19
CA ALA A 436 -15.89 15.88 11.33
C ALA A 436 -15.59 14.64 10.46
N ARG A 437 -15.64 13.42 11.02
CA ARG A 437 -15.25 12.18 10.30
C ARG A 437 -16.31 11.66 9.33
N ILE A 438 -17.60 11.81 9.64
CA ILE A 438 -18.69 11.47 8.69
C ILE A 438 -18.65 12.40 7.45
N MET A 439 -18.01 13.57 7.57
CA MET A 439 -17.70 14.48 6.45
C MET A 439 -16.24 14.40 5.95
N GLN A 440 -15.40 13.54 6.55
CA GLN A 440 -13.95 13.42 6.28
C GLN A 440 -13.49 11.95 6.24
N ALA A 441 -14.23 11.05 5.60
CA ALA A 441 -13.49 10.10 4.76
C ALA A 441 -12.63 10.98 3.84
N PRO A 442 -11.29 10.78 3.75
CA PRO A 442 -10.55 11.46 2.72
C PRO A 442 -11.13 10.97 1.40
N GLN A 443 -12.04 11.76 0.81
CA GLN A 443 -12.02 11.83 -0.62
C GLN A 443 -10.56 12.18 -0.95
N PRO A 444 -9.86 11.38 -1.76
CA PRO A 444 -8.56 11.79 -2.24
C PRO A 444 -8.75 13.21 -2.73
N LEU A 445 -8.06 14.18 -2.11
CA LEU A 445 -8.27 15.63 -2.28
C LEU A 445 -8.83 15.86 -3.68
N GLN A 446 -10.16 15.97 -3.78
CA GLN A 446 -10.79 16.44 -5.00
C GLN A 446 -10.57 17.93 -4.95
N LEU A 447 -9.31 18.34 -5.08
CA LEU A 447 -9.02 19.58 -5.77
C LEU A 447 -9.64 19.35 -7.13
N ALA A 448 -10.85 19.89 -7.32
CA ALA A 448 -11.43 20.01 -8.64
C ALA A 448 -10.35 20.65 -9.50
N TRP A 449 -9.68 19.84 -10.31
CA TRP A 449 -8.57 20.29 -11.10
C TRP A 449 -9.16 21.32 -12.05
N LYS A 450 -8.71 22.56 -11.93
CA LYS A 450 -9.03 23.56 -12.93
C LYS A 450 -8.42 23.05 -14.23
N GLU A 451 -9.26 22.62 -15.18
CA GLU A 451 -8.76 22.31 -16.52
C GLU A 451 -7.98 23.54 -16.99
N ILE A 452 -6.72 23.34 -17.34
CA ILE A 452 -5.88 24.44 -17.80
C ILE A 452 -6.41 24.83 -19.18
N GLU A 453 -7.00 26.03 -19.23
CA GLU A 453 -7.58 26.60 -20.44
C GLU A 453 -6.57 26.59 -21.60
N PRO A 454 -6.98 26.26 -22.83
CA PRO A 454 -6.12 26.34 -24.00
C PRO A 454 -5.55 27.75 -24.15
N HIS A 455 -4.23 27.85 -24.37
CA HIS A 455 -3.59 29.14 -24.59
C HIS A 455 -3.88 29.64 -26.00
N GLU A 456 -4.64 30.73 -26.15
CA GLU A 456 -4.94 31.39 -27.45
C GLU A 456 -3.67 31.85 -28.20
N LYS A 457 -2.55 32.06 -27.49
CA LYS A 457 -1.24 32.44 -28.05
C LYS A 457 -0.14 31.56 -27.45
N PRO A 458 0.27 30.46 -28.11
CA PRO A 458 1.18 29.48 -27.52
C PRO A 458 2.64 29.96 -27.42
N TYR A 459 3.04 31.01 -28.14
CA TYR A 459 4.44 31.42 -28.26
C TYR A 459 4.69 32.87 -27.83
N ASP A 460 5.75 33.07 -27.05
CA ASP A 460 6.29 34.39 -26.75
C ASP A 460 7.06 34.93 -27.96
N LEU A 461 6.35 35.72 -28.79
CA LEU A 461 6.91 36.35 -29.98
C LEU A 461 8.03 37.34 -29.64
N GLY A 462 8.03 37.95 -28.46
CA GLY A 462 9.07 38.89 -28.04
C GLY A 462 10.41 38.18 -27.84
N THR A 463 10.40 37.08 -27.09
CA THR A 463 11.58 36.22 -26.90
C THR A 463 12.05 35.63 -28.23
N PHE A 464 11.12 35.18 -29.08
CA PHE A 464 11.43 34.64 -30.40
C PHE A 464 12.12 35.67 -31.32
N THR A 465 11.53 36.87 -31.50
CA THR A 465 12.10 37.92 -32.35
C THR A 465 13.49 38.32 -31.87
N LYS A 466 13.65 38.56 -30.57
CA LYS A 466 14.94 38.96 -29.99
C LYS A 466 16.04 37.92 -30.25
N PHE A 467 15.72 36.63 -30.13
CA PHE A 467 16.70 35.56 -30.37
C PHE A 467 17.20 35.56 -31.82
N PHE A 468 16.32 35.72 -32.81
CA PHE A 468 16.71 35.71 -34.22
C PHE A 468 17.32 37.02 -34.72
N GLU A 469 17.00 38.16 -34.10
CA GLU A 469 17.72 39.42 -34.32
C GLU A 469 19.18 39.33 -33.86
N GLN A 470 19.42 38.69 -32.71
CA GLN A 470 20.77 38.48 -32.17
C GLN A 470 21.58 37.44 -32.97
N HIS A 471 20.90 36.55 -33.71
CA HIS A 471 21.52 35.42 -34.40
C HIS A 471 21.04 35.31 -35.86
N SER A 472 21.21 36.39 -36.63
CA SER A 472 20.71 36.49 -38.01
C SER A 472 21.35 35.52 -39.02
N GLY A 473 22.43 34.82 -38.63
CA GLY A 473 23.14 33.84 -39.47
C GLY A 473 22.54 32.42 -39.48
N LEU A 474 21.48 32.18 -38.68
CA LEU A 474 20.85 30.87 -38.56
C LEU A 474 20.09 30.47 -39.83
N LYS A 475 20.24 29.21 -40.23
CA LYS A 475 19.56 28.63 -41.41
C LYS A 475 18.48 27.63 -41.03
N TYR A 476 18.66 26.91 -39.92
CA TYR A 476 17.78 25.81 -39.50
C TYR A 476 17.49 25.83 -38.00
N VAL A 477 16.39 25.21 -37.61
CA VAL A 477 16.03 24.94 -36.22
C VAL A 477 15.68 23.47 -36.04
N TYR A 478 16.31 22.80 -35.08
CA TYR A 478 15.94 21.46 -34.64
C TYR A 478 14.89 21.58 -33.54
N VAL A 479 13.66 21.16 -33.83
CA VAL A 479 12.63 20.95 -32.82
C VAL A 479 12.81 19.54 -32.28
N GLN A 480 13.16 19.41 -31.01
CA GLN A 480 13.53 18.16 -30.36
C GLN A 480 12.55 17.80 -29.25
N TRP A 481 12.29 16.51 -29.03
CA TRP A 481 11.46 16.06 -27.92
C TRP A 481 11.93 14.70 -27.43
N LEU A 482 11.67 14.40 -26.17
CA LEU A 482 12.00 13.09 -25.60
C LEU A 482 10.80 12.16 -25.74
N ASP A 483 11.06 10.92 -26.13
CA ASP A 483 10.07 9.85 -26.07
C ASP A 483 10.15 9.03 -24.78
N TYR A 484 9.32 7.99 -24.65
CA TYR A 484 9.26 7.16 -23.44
C TYR A 484 10.45 6.23 -23.25
N LEU A 485 11.29 6.07 -24.27
CA LEU A 485 12.47 5.24 -24.24
C LEU A 485 13.73 6.05 -23.92
N GLY A 486 13.57 7.33 -23.54
CA GLY A 486 14.67 8.25 -23.33
C GLY A 486 15.41 8.62 -24.63
N THR A 487 14.79 8.40 -25.79
CA THR A 487 15.39 8.75 -27.08
C THR A 487 15.01 10.17 -27.47
N LEU A 488 16.02 11.00 -27.75
CA LEU A 488 15.83 12.36 -28.23
C LEU A 488 15.47 12.33 -29.73
N ARG A 489 14.20 12.61 -30.03
CA ARG A 489 13.66 12.74 -31.39
C ARG A 489 13.84 14.17 -31.88
N ALA A 490 13.88 14.35 -33.20
CA ALA A 490 14.01 15.68 -33.79
C ALA A 490 13.29 15.82 -35.15
N ARG A 491 12.84 17.03 -35.45
CA ARG A 491 12.57 17.51 -36.81
C ARG A 491 13.34 18.80 -37.07
N MET A 492 13.98 18.87 -38.22
CA MET A 492 14.73 20.05 -38.65
C MET A 492 13.87 20.89 -39.60
N LEU A 493 13.70 22.16 -39.29
CA LEU A 493 12.94 23.13 -40.08
C LEU A 493 13.87 24.22 -40.62
N PRO A 494 13.76 24.62 -41.90
CA PRO A 494 14.34 25.87 -42.38
C PRO A 494 13.78 27.06 -41.60
N ILE A 495 14.59 28.09 -41.36
CA ILE A 495 14.22 29.23 -40.51
C ILE A 495 12.90 29.89 -40.95
N ALA A 496 12.66 30.01 -42.26
CA ALA A 496 11.43 30.59 -42.80
C ALA A 496 10.20 29.73 -42.48
N ALA A 497 10.33 28.41 -42.42
CA ALA A 497 9.25 27.51 -42.04
C ALA A 497 9.00 27.54 -40.53
N PHE A 498 10.05 27.55 -39.72
CA PHE A 498 9.94 27.69 -38.28
C PHE A 498 9.31 29.04 -37.89
N HIS A 499 9.72 30.13 -38.55
CA HIS A 499 9.12 31.45 -38.33
C HIS A 499 7.62 31.45 -38.65
N ARG A 500 7.20 30.86 -39.76
CA ARG A 500 5.76 30.72 -40.06
C ARG A 500 5.03 29.93 -38.99
N LEU A 501 5.56 28.78 -38.58
CA LEU A 501 4.98 27.92 -37.55
C LEU A 501 4.73 28.71 -36.25
N ILE A 502 5.74 29.44 -35.77
CA ILE A 502 5.63 30.26 -34.56
C ILE A 502 4.67 31.44 -34.74
N THR A 503 4.75 32.19 -35.84
CA THR A 503 3.86 33.35 -36.04
C THR A 503 2.40 32.99 -36.29
N SER A 504 2.12 31.79 -36.80
CA SER A 504 0.77 31.30 -37.04
C SER A 504 0.17 30.56 -35.84
N GLY A 505 0.98 30.24 -34.82
CA GLY A 505 0.54 29.42 -33.69
C GLY A 505 0.37 27.94 -34.03
N GLU A 506 0.95 27.47 -35.15
CA GLU A 506 0.87 26.09 -35.60
C GLU A 506 1.83 25.17 -34.83
N ARG A 507 1.57 23.86 -34.89
CA ARG A 507 2.34 22.82 -34.21
C ARG A 507 2.78 21.74 -35.17
N ILE A 508 3.75 20.93 -34.76
CA ILE A 508 4.27 19.83 -35.57
C ILE A 508 3.46 18.56 -35.30
N GLY A 509 2.65 18.13 -36.25
CA GLY A 509 1.97 16.83 -36.19
C GLY A 509 2.94 15.65 -36.35
N ILE A 510 2.91 14.71 -35.41
CA ILE A 510 3.68 13.46 -35.44
C ILE A 510 2.76 12.26 -35.15
N SER A 511 3.13 11.06 -35.63
CA SER A 511 2.42 9.82 -35.27
C SER A 511 2.66 9.48 -33.81
N ARG A 512 1.64 8.95 -33.12
CA ARG A 512 1.78 8.42 -31.75
C ARG A 512 2.82 7.29 -31.65
N GLY A 513 3.08 6.55 -32.74
CA GLY A 513 4.14 5.53 -32.74
C GLY A 513 5.53 6.11 -32.48
N ASN A 514 5.74 7.40 -32.75
CA ASN A 514 7.02 8.06 -32.54
C ASN A 514 7.40 8.20 -31.04
N THR A 515 6.48 7.95 -30.12
CA THR A 515 6.75 8.03 -28.68
C THR A 515 7.25 6.71 -28.05
N GLY A 516 7.29 5.61 -28.82
CA GLY A 516 7.66 4.27 -28.32
C GLY A 516 8.26 3.36 -29.39
N THR A 517 8.95 3.93 -30.39
CA THR A 517 9.69 3.12 -31.38
C THR A 517 11.11 2.88 -30.87
N LEU A 518 11.55 1.62 -30.76
CA LEU A 518 12.93 1.29 -30.38
C LEU A 518 13.95 1.83 -31.42
N GLN A 519 15.23 1.87 -31.04
CA GLN A 519 16.32 2.38 -31.87
C GLN A 519 16.54 1.58 -33.19
N ASN A 520 15.98 0.37 -33.28
CA ASN A 520 15.99 -0.48 -34.46
C ASN A 520 14.69 -0.37 -35.30
N ASP A 521 13.95 0.73 -35.12
CA ASP A 521 12.67 1.02 -35.78
C ASP A 521 11.53 0.04 -35.44
N HIS A 522 11.70 -0.80 -34.42
CA HIS A 522 10.63 -1.67 -33.91
C HIS A 522 9.68 -0.89 -33.01
N VAL A 523 8.42 -0.78 -33.41
CA VAL A 523 7.37 -0.15 -32.61
C VAL A 523 7.02 -1.09 -31.44
N THR A 524 7.13 -0.62 -30.20
CA THR A 524 6.75 -1.42 -29.03
C THR A 524 5.22 -1.54 -28.95
N SER A 525 4.73 -2.56 -28.22
CA SER A 525 3.29 -2.73 -27.97
C SER A 525 2.69 -1.47 -27.30
N ALA A 526 3.47 -0.83 -26.41
CA ALA A 526 3.08 0.34 -25.63
C ALA A 526 2.64 1.58 -26.45
N VAL A 527 2.84 1.61 -27.77
CA VAL A 527 2.38 2.72 -28.62
C VAL A 527 1.73 2.22 -29.91
N THR A 528 0.70 2.93 -30.36
CA THR A 528 0.06 2.66 -31.65
C THR A 528 0.69 3.50 -32.76
N ALA A 529 0.93 2.88 -33.93
CA ALA A 529 1.31 3.60 -35.16
C ALA A 529 0.17 4.48 -35.71
N THR A 530 -1.07 4.27 -35.26
CA THR A 530 -2.24 5.05 -35.64
C THR A 530 -2.52 6.20 -34.66
N GLY A 531 -3.03 7.31 -35.18
CA GLY A 531 -3.28 8.53 -34.39
C GLY A 531 -2.13 9.53 -34.44
N GLN A 532 -2.48 10.78 -34.14
CA GLN A 532 -1.59 11.93 -34.25
C GLN A 532 -1.48 12.63 -32.89
N LEU A 533 -0.28 13.08 -32.55
CA LEU A 533 -0.05 14.06 -31.50
C LEU A 533 0.67 15.28 -32.09
N TYR A 534 0.70 16.37 -31.34
CA TYR A 534 1.35 17.59 -31.76
C TYR A 534 2.53 17.89 -30.85
N VAL A 535 3.67 18.24 -31.46
CA VAL A 535 4.84 18.78 -30.76
C VAL A 535 4.77 20.29 -30.84
N GLU A 536 4.68 20.92 -29.67
CA GLU A 536 4.67 22.37 -29.49
C GLU A 536 6.06 22.84 -29.01
N PRO A 537 6.79 23.64 -29.81
CA PRO A 537 8.10 24.17 -29.41
C PRO A 537 8.02 25.12 -28.21
N ASP A 538 8.83 24.88 -27.19
CA ASP A 538 9.00 25.76 -26.04
C ASP A 538 10.07 26.81 -26.36
N ILE A 539 9.66 27.99 -26.83
CA ILE A 539 10.56 29.08 -27.26
C ILE A 539 11.56 29.50 -26.19
N THR A 540 11.24 29.32 -24.91
CA THR A 540 12.15 29.65 -23.79
C THR A 540 13.40 28.75 -23.77
N THR A 541 13.32 27.59 -24.44
CA THR A 541 14.40 26.61 -24.56
C THR A 541 15.25 26.80 -25.82
N LEU A 542 15.01 27.84 -26.63
CA LEU A 542 15.85 28.12 -27.79
C LEU A 542 17.31 28.31 -27.38
N ARG A 543 18.20 27.53 -27.99
CA ARG A 543 19.65 27.61 -27.79
C ARG A 543 20.38 27.49 -29.13
N LEU A 544 21.53 28.14 -29.24
CA LEU A 544 22.38 27.98 -30.41
C LEU A 544 22.94 26.56 -30.46
N SER A 545 22.95 25.99 -31.65
CA SER A 545 23.83 24.86 -31.92
C SER A 545 25.28 25.36 -31.89
N HIS A 546 26.21 24.48 -31.59
CA HIS A 546 27.61 24.85 -31.43
C HIS A 546 28.24 25.28 -32.76
N SER A 547 29.28 26.11 -32.69
CA SER A 547 29.96 26.70 -33.85
C SER A 547 30.60 25.68 -34.81
N ARG A 548 30.94 24.49 -34.31
CA ARG A 548 31.52 23.37 -35.10
C ARG A 548 30.47 22.47 -35.75
N ASP A 549 29.17 22.72 -35.57
CA ASP A 549 28.15 21.96 -36.29
C ASP A 549 28.16 22.28 -37.78
N PRO A 550 27.89 21.29 -38.65
CA PRO A 550 27.96 21.47 -40.10
C PRO A 550 26.94 22.48 -40.64
N LEU A 551 25.92 22.82 -39.84
CA LEU A 551 24.85 23.74 -40.20
C LEU A 551 24.71 24.83 -39.13
N ALA A 552 24.68 26.09 -39.56
CA ALA A 552 24.28 27.21 -38.72
C ALA A 552 22.83 27.01 -38.27
N SER A 553 22.65 26.56 -37.03
CA SER A 553 21.38 26.07 -36.53
C SER A 553 21.16 26.38 -35.05
N ALA A 554 19.93 26.21 -34.60
CA ALA A 554 19.53 26.31 -33.20
C ALA A 554 18.69 25.08 -32.81
N THR A 555 18.62 24.77 -31.53
CA THR A 555 17.76 23.72 -30.97
C THR A 555 16.65 24.35 -30.14
N VAL A 556 15.49 23.69 -30.11
CA VAL A 556 14.36 24.02 -29.25
C VAL A 556 13.69 22.73 -28.79
N ILE A 557 13.39 22.63 -27.51
CA ILE A 557 12.68 21.47 -26.95
C ILE A 557 11.18 21.67 -27.09
N GLY A 558 10.47 20.64 -27.54
CA GLY A 558 9.03 20.62 -27.67
C GLY A 558 8.35 19.73 -26.63
N SER A 559 7.12 20.10 -26.29
CA SER A 559 6.22 19.31 -25.45
C SER A 559 5.08 18.72 -26.31
N PHE A 560 4.47 17.62 -25.85
CA PHE A 560 3.31 17.06 -26.53
C PHE A 560 2.03 17.79 -26.12
N CYS A 561 1.18 18.04 -27.09
CA CYS A 561 -0.11 18.68 -26.91
C CYS A 561 -1.14 18.05 -27.85
N ASN A 562 -2.40 18.32 -27.54
CA ASN A 562 -3.52 17.99 -28.42
C ASN A 562 -3.64 19.05 -29.52
N GLU A 563 -4.51 18.81 -30.50
CA GLU A 563 -4.72 19.70 -31.65
C GLU A 563 -5.07 21.14 -31.23
N ASP A 564 -5.87 21.26 -30.17
CA ASP A 564 -6.29 22.54 -29.58
C ASP A 564 -5.22 23.22 -28.70
N GLY A 565 -4.04 22.62 -28.56
CA GLY A 565 -2.95 23.15 -27.77
C GLY A 565 -3.01 22.84 -26.28
N ARG A 566 -3.97 22.04 -25.82
CA ARG A 566 -3.97 21.56 -24.44
C ARG A 566 -2.77 20.65 -24.21
N ARG A 567 -2.08 20.86 -23.08
CA ARG A 567 -0.94 20.02 -22.66
C ARG A 567 -1.37 18.56 -22.63
N SER A 568 -0.62 17.70 -23.29
CA SER A 568 -0.92 16.28 -23.25
C SER A 568 -0.39 15.68 -21.95
N GLY A 569 -1.24 14.91 -21.24
CA GLY A 569 -0.86 14.16 -20.04
C GLY A 569 0.15 13.04 -20.32
N CYS A 570 0.30 12.67 -21.59
CA CYS A 570 1.30 11.69 -22.01
C CYS A 570 2.67 12.34 -22.28
N CYS A 571 2.86 13.65 -22.10
CA CYS A 571 4.17 14.28 -22.26
C CYS A 571 4.96 14.26 -20.93
N PRO A 572 6.12 13.59 -20.86
CA PRO A 572 6.92 13.57 -19.62
C PRO A 572 7.30 14.98 -19.15
N ARG A 573 7.60 15.88 -20.09
CA ARG A 573 7.93 17.28 -19.80
C ARG A 573 6.73 18.06 -19.23
N ASN A 574 5.51 17.82 -19.72
CA ASN A 574 4.33 18.47 -19.15
C ASN A 574 3.98 17.91 -17.78
N SER A 575 4.17 16.61 -17.55
CA SER A 575 3.98 15.99 -16.23
C SER A 575 4.92 16.61 -15.20
N LEU A 576 6.22 16.71 -15.52
CA LEU A 576 7.19 17.39 -14.66
C LEU A 576 6.81 18.86 -14.42
N ARG A 577 6.48 19.59 -15.49
CA ARG A 577 6.08 21.01 -15.38
C ARG A 577 4.87 21.20 -14.47
N THR A 578 3.85 20.36 -14.63
CA THR A 578 2.61 20.40 -13.84
C THR A 578 2.91 20.12 -12.37
N LEU A 579 3.74 19.12 -12.06
CA LEU A 579 4.18 18.86 -10.69
C LEU A 579 4.92 20.06 -10.10
N THR A 580 5.90 20.62 -10.82
CA THR A 580 6.67 21.77 -10.31
C THR A 580 5.83 23.04 -10.12
N GLU A 581 4.87 23.30 -11.00
CA GLU A 581 3.91 24.42 -10.87
C GLU A 581 3.05 24.23 -9.61
N ARG A 582 2.55 23.01 -9.34
CA ARG A 582 1.75 22.70 -8.13
C ARG A 582 2.49 22.93 -6.83
N PHE A 583 3.70 22.39 -6.70
CA PHE A 583 4.49 22.60 -5.49
C PHE A 583 4.82 24.08 -5.26
N SER A 584 5.02 24.84 -6.34
CA SER A 584 5.23 26.28 -6.26
C SER A 584 3.95 27.00 -5.81
N ASP A 585 2.81 26.71 -6.44
CA ASP A 585 1.56 27.44 -6.21
C ASP A 585 0.87 27.05 -4.90
N ASP A 586 0.83 25.76 -4.57
CA ASP A 586 0.10 25.23 -3.41
C ASP A 586 0.93 25.28 -2.13
N HIS A 587 2.27 25.25 -2.25
CA HIS A 587 3.17 25.10 -1.11
C HIS A 587 4.33 26.10 -1.07
N GLY A 588 4.47 26.98 -2.07
CA GLY A 588 5.60 27.93 -2.14
C GLY A 588 6.96 27.25 -2.32
N ILE A 589 6.98 25.99 -2.79
CA ILE A 589 8.19 25.17 -2.95
C ILE A 589 8.64 25.20 -4.41
N THR A 590 9.86 25.65 -4.65
CA THR A 590 10.50 25.62 -5.97
C THR A 590 11.60 24.57 -6.01
N PHE A 591 11.68 23.80 -7.09
CA PHE A 591 12.71 22.78 -7.26
C PHE A 591 13.87 23.25 -8.14
N LEU A 592 15.08 22.91 -7.69
CA LEU A 592 16.30 23.02 -8.48
C LEU A 592 16.77 21.60 -8.83
N ALA A 593 17.11 21.37 -10.10
CA ALA A 593 17.69 20.11 -10.57
C ALA A 593 19.06 20.38 -11.21
N GLY A 594 20.02 19.51 -10.89
CA GLY A 594 21.30 19.36 -11.58
C GLY A 594 21.47 17.90 -12.00
N PHE A 595 22.37 17.65 -12.93
CA PHE A 595 22.67 16.31 -13.45
C PHE A 595 24.17 16.05 -13.39
N GLU A 596 24.51 14.80 -13.11
CA GLU A 596 25.85 14.24 -13.24
C GLU A 596 25.92 13.42 -14.52
N ILE A 597 26.93 13.68 -15.35
CA ILE A 597 27.16 12.96 -16.59
C ILE A 597 28.51 12.25 -16.48
N GLU A 598 28.45 10.93 -16.51
CA GLU A 598 29.61 10.07 -16.56
C GLU A 598 29.98 9.73 -18.01
N VAL A 599 31.27 9.81 -18.31
CA VAL A 599 31.81 9.46 -19.64
C VAL A 599 33.09 8.65 -19.51
N VAL A 600 33.23 7.63 -20.37
CA VAL A 600 34.46 6.86 -20.54
C VAL A 600 35.12 7.24 -21.85
N PHE A 601 36.30 7.85 -21.79
CA PHE A 601 37.12 8.13 -22.97
C PHE A 601 37.93 6.90 -23.36
N LEU A 602 37.90 6.57 -24.65
CA LEU A 602 38.62 5.44 -25.23
C LEU A 602 39.58 5.92 -26.31
N LYS A 603 40.76 5.32 -26.40
CA LYS A 603 41.70 5.45 -27.51
C LYS A 603 41.64 4.22 -28.41
N GLN A 604 41.70 4.44 -29.70
CA GLN A 604 41.73 3.37 -30.71
C GLN A 604 43.19 3.08 -31.10
N ASN A 605 43.59 1.81 -31.09
CA ASN A 605 44.89 1.40 -31.62
C ASN A 605 44.86 1.27 -33.16
N LEU A 606 46.03 1.05 -33.77
CA LEU A 606 46.18 0.90 -35.23
C LEU A 606 45.41 -0.31 -35.82
N GLU A 607 45.02 -1.25 -34.97
CA GLU A 607 44.24 -2.45 -35.32
C GLU A 607 42.72 -2.23 -35.15
N GLY A 608 42.32 -1.02 -34.77
CA GLY A 608 40.92 -0.64 -34.59
C GLY A 608 40.33 -1.01 -33.23
N GLN A 609 41.10 -1.57 -32.30
CA GLN A 609 40.65 -1.94 -30.96
C GLN A 609 40.63 -0.72 -30.02
N TYR A 610 39.60 -0.63 -29.19
CA TYR A 610 39.43 0.44 -28.21
C TYR A 610 39.97 0.02 -26.84
N SER A 611 40.70 0.91 -26.19
CA SER A 611 41.18 0.78 -24.82
C SER A 611 40.93 2.07 -24.05
N PRO A 612 40.86 2.07 -22.71
CA PRO A 612 40.75 3.29 -21.93
C PRO A 612 41.82 4.32 -22.31
N TRP A 613 41.41 5.58 -22.41
CA TRP A 613 42.29 6.68 -22.79
C TRP A 613 43.48 6.80 -21.83
N THR A 614 43.18 6.77 -20.54
CA THR A 614 44.14 6.73 -19.42
C THR A 614 44.01 5.40 -18.69
N THR A 615 45.11 4.76 -18.35
CA THR A 615 45.08 3.44 -17.69
C THR A 615 45.40 3.50 -16.19
N ASN A 616 46.17 4.49 -15.75
CA ASN A 616 46.47 4.71 -14.34
C ASN A 616 45.35 5.51 -13.65
N HIS A 617 44.41 4.78 -13.09
CA HIS A 617 43.21 5.30 -12.43
C HIS A 617 43.43 5.55 -10.93
N ALA A 618 42.94 6.68 -10.44
CA ALA A 618 42.78 6.95 -9.02
C ALA A 618 41.48 7.74 -8.82
N TRP A 619 40.52 7.19 -8.07
CA TRP A 619 39.23 7.82 -7.81
C TRP A 619 39.40 9.17 -7.09
N GLY A 620 38.74 10.22 -7.59
CA GLY A 620 38.79 11.57 -7.02
C GLY A 620 40.18 12.24 -7.06
N THR A 621 41.14 11.66 -7.80
CA THR A 621 42.52 12.14 -7.90
C THR A 621 42.96 12.19 -9.36
N PHE A 622 43.74 13.21 -9.75
CA PHE A 622 44.41 13.23 -11.06
C PHE A 622 45.83 12.69 -10.95
N THR A 623 46.06 11.49 -11.46
CA THR A 623 47.42 10.95 -11.61
C THR A 623 48.21 11.79 -12.62
N PRO A 624 49.55 11.73 -12.64
CA PRO A 624 50.35 12.48 -13.63
C PRO A 624 49.92 12.19 -15.08
N GLU A 625 49.56 10.94 -15.39
CA GLU A 625 49.03 10.55 -16.70
C GLU A 625 47.70 11.25 -17.00
N GLN A 626 46.75 11.23 -16.07
CA GLN A 626 45.46 11.91 -16.24
C GLN A 626 45.62 13.44 -16.35
N PHE A 627 46.56 14.02 -15.60
CA PHE A 627 46.84 15.45 -15.64
C PHE A 627 47.41 15.88 -16.98
N GLU A 628 48.37 15.12 -17.53
CA GLU A 628 49.01 15.45 -18.80
C GLU A 628 48.11 15.15 -20.00
N VAL A 629 47.38 14.03 -19.96
CA VAL A 629 46.69 13.49 -21.14
C VAL A 629 45.20 13.86 -21.17
N ALA A 630 44.50 13.83 -20.03
CA ALA A 630 43.04 14.04 -20.00
C ALA A 630 42.65 15.49 -19.68
N MET A 631 43.37 16.20 -18.80
CA MET A 631 42.99 17.56 -18.38
C MET A 631 42.82 18.57 -19.52
N PRO A 632 43.69 18.62 -20.55
CA PRO A 632 43.50 19.56 -21.66
C PRO A 632 42.16 19.35 -22.37
N VAL A 633 41.73 18.09 -22.52
CA VAL A 633 40.45 17.72 -23.15
C VAL A 633 39.27 18.07 -22.24
N LEU A 634 39.33 17.73 -20.96
CA LEU A 634 38.25 18.05 -20.02
C LEU A 634 38.06 19.56 -19.89
N ALA A 635 39.16 20.33 -19.88
CA ALA A 635 39.12 21.79 -19.88
C ALA A 635 38.50 22.35 -21.17
N GLU A 636 38.89 21.84 -22.35
CA GLU A 636 38.25 22.24 -23.62
C GLU A 636 36.75 21.90 -23.62
N ILE A 637 36.36 20.72 -23.13
CA ILE A 637 34.95 20.34 -23.01
C ILE A 637 34.19 21.33 -22.13
N ALA A 638 34.73 21.68 -20.95
CA ALA A 638 34.11 22.65 -20.05
C ALA A 638 33.93 24.03 -20.72
N ASP A 639 34.97 24.51 -21.42
CA ASP A 639 34.95 25.79 -22.13
C ASP A 639 33.94 25.79 -23.29
N GLU A 640 33.88 24.73 -24.08
CA GLU A 640 32.95 24.62 -25.21
C GLU A 640 31.49 24.45 -24.74
N LEU A 641 31.24 23.70 -23.66
CA LEU A 641 29.91 23.60 -23.03
C LEU A 641 29.44 24.97 -22.49
N THR A 642 30.35 25.72 -21.88
CA THR A 642 30.06 27.09 -21.38
C THR A 642 29.62 28.02 -22.52
N LYS A 643 30.26 27.94 -23.70
CA LYS A 643 29.90 28.77 -24.87
C LYS A 643 28.48 28.51 -25.40
N ILE A 644 27.91 27.33 -25.13
CA ILE A 644 26.51 27.01 -25.48
C ILE A 644 25.55 27.11 -24.28
N GLY A 645 26.03 27.64 -23.15
CA GLY A 645 25.22 27.95 -21.97
C GLY A 645 25.05 26.80 -20.98
N ILE A 646 25.93 25.79 -21.01
CA ILE A 646 25.98 24.69 -20.04
C ILE A 646 27.16 24.94 -19.08
N ASP A 647 26.84 25.22 -17.83
CA ASP A 647 27.82 25.57 -16.78
C ASP A 647 28.19 24.31 -15.97
N ILE A 648 29.42 23.82 -16.14
CA ILE A 648 29.95 22.67 -15.40
C ILE A 648 30.58 23.15 -14.09
N GLN A 649 30.14 22.59 -12.97
CA GLN A 649 30.63 22.97 -11.65
C GLN A 649 31.92 22.24 -11.27
N GLN A 650 32.04 20.96 -11.62
CA GLN A 650 33.22 20.17 -11.29
C GLN A 650 33.44 19.04 -12.31
N PHE A 651 34.70 18.62 -12.39
CA PHE A 651 35.15 17.40 -13.07
C PHE A 651 36.00 16.58 -12.10
N HIS A 652 35.82 15.25 -12.07
CA HIS A 652 36.76 14.36 -11.40
C HIS A 652 36.86 13.00 -12.10
N SER A 653 37.93 12.27 -11.79
CA SER A 653 38.05 10.84 -12.13
C SER A 653 37.07 10.03 -11.30
N GLU A 654 36.37 9.10 -11.96
CA GLU A 654 35.29 8.32 -11.32
C GLU A 654 35.76 6.91 -10.95
N SER A 655 35.01 5.86 -11.28
CA SER A 655 35.23 4.50 -10.75
C SER A 655 36.15 3.62 -11.61
N GLY A 656 36.52 4.03 -12.82
CA GLY A 656 37.30 3.21 -13.74
C GLY A 656 38.32 3.97 -14.62
N PRO A 657 39.28 3.25 -15.23
CA PRO A 657 40.24 3.83 -16.16
C PRO A 657 39.55 4.56 -17.31
N GLY A 658 39.94 5.82 -17.55
CA GLY A 658 39.37 6.66 -18.59
C GLY A 658 37.97 7.20 -18.29
N GLN A 659 37.41 6.92 -17.11
CA GLN A 659 36.09 7.39 -16.68
C GLN A 659 36.20 8.70 -15.90
N TYR A 660 35.35 9.66 -16.27
CA TYR A 660 35.25 10.97 -15.66
C TYR A 660 33.78 11.34 -15.45
N ASP A 661 33.51 12.04 -14.35
CA ASP A 661 32.20 12.60 -14.02
C ASP A 661 32.21 14.13 -14.19
N THR A 662 31.07 14.67 -14.60
CA THR A 662 30.77 16.11 -14.61
C THR A 662 29.47 16.43 -13.92
N SER A 663 29.50 17.36 -12.95
CA SER A 663 28.28 17.88 -12.31
C SER A 663 27.88 19.23 -12.90
N SER A 664 26.63 19.36 -13.33
CA SER A 664 26.07 20.63 -13.82
C SER A 664 25.46 21.47 -12.70
N ARG A 665 25.46 22.79 -12.88
CA ARG A 665 24.84 23.72 -11.92
C ARG A 665 23.34 23.48 -11.80
N SER A 666 22.84 23.43 -10.56
CA SER A 666 21.40 23.32 -10.32
C SER A 666 20.65 24.55 -10.87
N THR A 667 19.67 24.31 -11.73
CA THR A 667 18.77 25.34 -12.27
C THR A 667 17.30 24.92 -12.06
N ASN A 668 16.34 25.76 -12.41
CA ASN A 668 14.92 25.38 -12.33
C ASN A 668 14.66 24.13 -13.17
N CYS A 669 13.94 23.14 -12.64
CA CYS A 669 13.78 21.81 -13.25
C CYS A 669 13.39 21.82 -14.74
N SER A 670 12.53 22.74 -15.19
CA SER A 670 12.12 22.87 -16.59
C SER A 670 13.26 23.31 -17.53
N SER A 671 14.21 24.09 -16.99
CA SER A 671 15.41 24.58 -17.66
C SER A 671 16.57 23.57 -17.58
N SER A 672 16.72 22.89 -16.43
CA SER A 672 17.76 21.86 -16.26
C SER A 672 17.55 20.69 -17.22
N TRP A 673 16.30 20.26 -17.41
CA TRP A 673 15.96 19.19 -18.36
C TRP A 673 16.40 19.51 -19.80
N THR A 674 16.34 20.78 -20.20
CA THR A 674 16.82 21.22 -21.52
C THR A 674 18.35 21.13 -21.61
N ALA A 675 19.08 21.47 -20.54
CA ALA A 675 20.53 21.42 -20.51
C ALA A 675 21.07 19.98 -20.60
N CYS A 676 20.47 19.02 -19.88
CA CYS A 676 20.91 17.62 -19.85
C CYS A 676 20.85 16.91 -21.22
N TYR A 677 19.84 17.23 -22.05
CA TYR A 677 19.71 16.61 -23.38
C TYR A 677 20.42 17.40 -24.48
N ALA A 678 20.61 18.71 -24.26
CA ALA A 678 21.46 19.52 -25.10
C ALA A 678 22.92 19.05 -25.03
N SER A 679 23.35 18.37 -23.95
CA SER A 679 24.66 17.71 -23.74
C SER A 679 24.78 16.25 -24.23
N SER A 680 23.68 15.63 -24.68
CA SER A 680 23.64 14.23 -25.13
C SER A 680 23.36 14.08 -26.64
N SER A 681 23.49 15.16 -27.40
CA SER A 681 23.09 15.22 -28.81
C SER A 681 24.05 14.43 -29.72
N PRO A 682 23.60 13.88 -30.89
CA PRO A 682 24.50 13.26 -31.87
C PRO A 682 25.62 14.20 -32.35
N SER A 683 25.35 15.51 -32.36
CA SER A 683 26.33 16.56 -32.61
C SER A 683 27.43 16.59 -31.56
N GLU A 684 27.14 16.36 -30.27
CA GLU A 684 28.17 16.28 -29.23
C GLU A 684 28.86 14.92 -29.16
N GLN A 685 28.15 13.82 -29.42
CA GLN A 685 28.77 12.51 -29.57
C GLN A 685 29.76 12.49 -30.75
N SER A 686 29.45 13.21 -31.84
CA SER A 686 30.37 13.46 -32.97
C SER A 686 31.54 14.36 -32.56
N ARG A 687 31.36 15.30 -31.63
CA ARG A 687 32.41 16.22 -31.16
C ARG A 687 33.36 15.59 -30.16
N LEU A 688 32.89 14.73 -29.26
CA LEU A 688 33.77 13.88 -28.45
C LEU A 688 34.71 13.07 -29.37
N ARG A 689 34.21 12.56 -30.51
CA ARG A 689 35.06 11.90 -31.52
C ARG A 689 36.04 12.84 -32.24
N THR A 690 35.66 14.11 -32.46
CA THR A 690 36.50 15.07 -33.22
C THR A 690 37.57 15.72 -32.35
N ALA A 691 37.27 16.06 -31.09
CA ALA A 691 38.25 16.52 -30.10
C ALA A 691 39.34 15.44 -29.86
N CYS A 692 38.92 14.17 -29.85
CA CYS A 692 39.85 13.05 -29.75
C CYS A 692 40.75 12.86 -30.98
N SER A 693 40.33 13.34 -32.17
CA SER A 693 41.10 13.21 -33.41
C SER A 693 42.19 14.28 -33.60
N HIS A 694 42.21 15.33 -32.77
CA HIS A 694 43.27 16.35 -32.78
C HIS A 694 44.39 16.09 -31.77
N LEU A 695 44.25 15.05 -30.94
CA LEU A 695 45.24 14.62 -29.96
C LEU A 695 45.85 13.24 -30.28
N ALA A 696 45.52 12.67 -31.44
CA ALA A 696 46.12 11.44 -31.98
C ALA A 696 47.23 11.75 -32.98
#